data_AF-A0A317J1X1-F1
#
_entry.id   AF-A0A317J1X1-F1
#
_cell.length_a   1.000
_cell.length_b   1.000
_cell.length_c   1.000
_cell.angle_alpha   90.00
_cell.angle_beta   90.00
_cell.angle_gamma   90.00
#
_symmetry.space_group_name_H-M   'P 1'
#
loop_
_entity.id
_entity.type
_entity.pdbx_description
1 polymer ?
#
loop_
_entity_poly.entity_id
_entity_poly.type
_entity_poly.pdbx_seq_one_letter_code
_entity_poly.pdbx_strand_id
1 'polypeptide(L)'
;MRPGVYSLGALLLSALFLVSLRGVRADADARRQSETTARAPELEYFKAINQAAPPKDPQLLFLLMAQYSNLNLQGEGAEFLAARFKEFEPRLTDTQKSLYLSATAVLRAQHASSVPLLQRIGYVNDTIAMLARAEQLSGGQLFVVNWMAGVVRSELPGIFGQSKAAEAELTWCLDNAAKAPDSGWLREVHYHLGKLALARGDRATAEAHLEKSGYTDWNRPVTMNTPFTENAATGFTFASRRISEIVPGRVYALTGFEFTEYYFVVSDDGRELFGIDAGTRPDSAKGAYEALRAQVLGLPPLRAIFITHSHWDHVGGHSYFRGLNPRPRFYARNNYEEEIARESFVAPAVFDKYFFGERFHIEHVRSFKPDVTVAARTELKVGGTRIELIPIQGGETSDGLLIYLPHQGVMFVGDFIMPYLGAPFVEEGNFQGLLDAIDIVVAENPQHLLHGHEPLTRNFNSTAILAQLKPDLVWLRGQVLSAIGRGEERGVIHQANLIPPGLIAGQPDIYLPYFIMREHVIDRLYDQNVGYWQPDMQGIDHLTSVDRASLFVDYLGVTESQLVRAVEHMAADGKYELASSLLESAGKRFAGSPSVGKAKRLVYLKLTEKHGNTDPFKFIIYSSRIREQVLPMASGK
;
A
#
# COMPACT_ATOMS: atom_id res chain seq x y z
N MET A 1 73.52 -18.47 -7.71
CA MET A 1 73.14 -18.92 -9.07
C MET A 1 71.91 -19.81 -8.97
N ARG A 2 70.80 -19.47 -9.65
CA ARG A 2 69.75 -20.42 -10.08
C ARG A 2 70.31 -21.30 -11.22
N PRO A 3 69.69 -22.40 -11.74
CA PRO A 3 68.29 -22.91 -11.66
C PRO A 3 68.21 -24.45 -11.36
N GLY A 4 67.10 -25.22 -11.33
CA GLY A 4 65.66 -25.10 -11.59
C GLY A 4 64.95 -26.47 -11.37
N VAL A 5 63.63 -26.53 -11.68
CA VAL A 5 62.64 -27.66 -11.65
C VAL A 5 62.00 -27.89 -10.25
N TYR A 6 60.68 -27.71 -10.00
CA TYR A 6 59.49 -28.35 -10.61
C TYR A 6 58.23 -27.47 -10.70
N SER A 7 57.50 -27.68 -11.81
CA SER A 7 56.04 -27.78 -12.02
C SER A 7 55.08 -26.60 -11.74
N LEU A 8 54.47 -26.14 -12.85
CA LEU A 8 53.22 -25.39 -12.96
C LEU A 8 52.03 -26.11 -12.31
N GLY A 9 51.17 -25.37 -11.61
CA GLY A 9 49.81 -25.79 -11.30
C GLY A 9 49.16 -25.00 -10.17
N ALA A 10 48.57 -23.85 -10.48
CA ALA A 10 47.46 -23.24 -9.73
C ALA A 10 47.04 -21.90 -10.37
N LEU A 11 46.04 -21.92 -11.24
CA LEU A 11 45.22 -20.77 -11.63
C LEU A 11 43.93 -21.29 -12.28
N LEU A 12 42.80 -20.68 -11.91
CA LEU A 12 41.40 -20.91 -12.36
C LEU A 12 40.63 -22.04 -11.67
N LEU A 13 39.86 -21.68 -10.63
CA LEU A 13 38.61 -22.36 -10.22
C LEU A 13 37.81 -21.43 -9.29
N SER A 14 37.00 -20.55 -9.89
CA SER A 14 35.91 -19.84 -9.20
C SER A 14 34.85 -19.38 -10.20
N ALA A 15 34.26 -20.34 -10.91
CA ALA A 15 33.00 -20.19 -11.63
C ALA A 15 32.42 -21.58 -11.87
N LEU A 16 31.43 -22.00 -11.07
CA LEU A 16 30.41 -23.03 -11.35
C LEU A 16 29.80 -23.52 -10.03
N PHE A 17 28.69 -22.92 -9.63
CA PHE A 17 27.65 -23.61 -8.88
C PHE A 17 26.31 -22.95 -9.21
N LEU A 18 25.55 -23.58 -10.11
CA LEU A 18 24.10 -23.48 -10.24
C LEU A 18 23.68 -24.53 -11.29
N VAL A 19 23.49 -25.76 -10.82
CA VAL A 19 22.71 -26.78 -11.54
C VAL A 19 21.37 -26.83 -10.83
N SER A 20 20.33 -26.29 -11.46
CA SER A 20 18.95 -26.65 -11.16
C SER A 20 18.39 -27.40 -12.38
N LEU A 21 17.88 -28.60 -12.12
CA LEU A 21 17.18 -29.45 -13.06
C LEU A 21 16.02 -28.70 -13.72
N ARG A 22 15.91 -28.75 -15.06
CA ARG A 22 14.66 -28.72 -15.83
C ARG A 22 14.94 -29.03 -17.31
N GLY A 23 14.74 -30.29 -17.68
CA GLY A 23 14.51 -30.71 -19.06
C GLY A 23 13.19 -31.48 -19.06
N VAL A 24 12.35 -31.22 -20.07
CA VAL A 24 10.97 -31.73 -20.25
C VAL A 24 9.88 -30.90 -19.55
N ARG A 25 9.49 -29.74 -20.11
CA ARG A 25 8.21 -29.06 -19.74
C ARG A 25 7.64 -27.99 -20.70
N ALA A 26 8.25 -27.74 -21.87
CA ALA A 26 7.87 -26.59 -22.72
C ALA A 26 6.40 -26.59 -23.20
N ASP A 27 5.82 -27.73 -23.59
CA ASP A 27 4.43 -27.79 -24.09
C ASP A 27 3.37 -27.81 -22.98
N ALA A 28 3.72 -28.26 -21.77
CA ALA A 28 2.83 -28.23 -20.61
C ALA A 28 2.82 -26.84 -19.93
N ASP A 29 3.94 -26.11 -20.02
CA ASP A 29 4.07 -24.76 -19.47
C ASP A 29 3.23 -23.73 -20.28
N ALA A 30 3.13 -23.86 -21.61
CA ALA A 30 2.31 -22.96 -22.42
C ALA A 30 0.79 -23.10 -22.17
N ARG A 31 0.28 -24.33 -22.01
CA ARG A 31 -1.12 -24.57 -21.62
C ARG A 31 -1.42 -24.19 -20.16
N ARG A 32 -0.46 -24.37 -19.25
CA ARG A 32 -0.59 -23.90 -17.85
C ARG A 32 -0.52 -22.38 -17.72
N GLN A 33 0.32 -21.70 -18.51
CA GLN A 33 0.41 -20.24 -18.55
C GLN A 33 -0.90 -19.57 -19.00
N SER A 34 -1.60 -20.19 -19.96
CA SER A 34 -2.93 -19.76 -20.41
C SER A 34 -4.02 -19.90 -19.33
N GLU A 35 -3.92 -20.87 -18.42
CA GLU A 35 -4.87 -21.02 -17.30
C GLU A 35 -4.49 -20.15 -16.08
N THR A 36 -3.20 -19.82 -15.90
CA THR A 36 -2.74 -18.93 -14.83
C THR A 36 -3.00 -17.45 -15.11
N THR A 37 -2.91 -17.01 -16.36
CA THR A 37 -3.30 -15.64 -16.77
C THR A 37 -4.80 -15.41 -16.65
N ALA A 38 -5.62 -16.45 -16.84
CA ALA A 38 -7.06 -16.41 -16.63
C ALA A 38 -7.50 -16.25 -15.15
N ARG A 39 -6.56 -16.20 -14.18
CA ARG A 39 -6.84 -16.18 -12.72
C ARG A 39 -6.16 -15.04 -11.95
N ALA A 40 -5.80 -13.95 -12.64
CA ALA A 40 -5.18 -12.77 -12.02
C ALA A 40 -6.04 -11.52 -12.28
N PRO A 41 -7.16 -11.34 -11.55
CA PRO A 41 -8.13 -10.29 -11.83
C PRO A 41 -7.53 -8.88 -11.73
N GLU A 42 -6.53 -8.66 -10.87
CA GLU A 42 -5.84 -7.36 -10.79
C GLU A 42 -4.98 -7.09 -12.03
N LEU A 43 -4.24 -8.10 -12.53
CA LEU A 43 -3.47 -7.95 -13.76
C LEU A 43 -4.39 -7.67 -14.95
N GLU A 44 -5.48 -8.42 -15.09
CA GLU A 44 -6.44 -8.23 -16.18
C GLU A 44 -7.14 -6.87 -16.10
N TYR A 45 -7.43 -6.36 -14.89
CA TYR A 45 -7.89 -4.99 -14.68
C TYR A 45 -6.90 -3.95 -15.23
N PHE A 46 -5.64 -4.03 -14.81
CA PHE A 46 -4.61 -3.07 -15.24
C PHE A 46 -4.31 -3.20 -16.74
N LYS A 47 -4.39 -4.40 -17.32
CA LYS A 47 -4.29 -4.59 -18.77
C LYS A 47 -5.43 -3.88 -19.51
N ALA A 48 -6.68 -4.05 -19.05
CA ALA A 48 -7.84 -3.45 -19.69
C ALA A 48 -7.75 -1.91 -19.75
N ILE A 49 -7.39 -1.26 -18.63
CA ILE A 49 -7.29 0.20 -18.60
C ILE A 49 -6.08 0.74 -19.40
N ASN A 50 -4.95 0.02 -19.41
CA ASN A 50 -3.75 0.41 -20.17
C ASN A 50 -3.83 0.03 -21.66
N GLN A 51 -4.80 -0.79 -22.07
CA GLN A 51 -5.11 -1.04 -23.49
C GLN A 51 -5.98 0.06 -24.09
N ALA A 52 -6.82 0.70 -23.27
CA ALA A 52 -7.77 1.69 -23.77
C ALA A 52 -7.11 2.98 -24.26
N ALA A 53 -6.14 3.49 -23.49
CA ALA A 53 -5.38 4.69 -23.81
C ALA A 53 -4.06 4.72 -23.02
N PRO A 54 -3.07 5.54 -23.43
CA PRO A 54 -1.96 5.88 -22.56
C PRO A 54 -2.47 6.41 -21.22
N PRO A 55 -2.01 5.87 -20.07
CA PRO A 55 -2.50 6.33 -18.78
C PRO A 55 -2.13 7.81 -18.58
N LYS A 56 -3.10 8.61 -18.13
CA LYS A 56 -2.86 10.01 -17.75
C LYS A 56 -2.01 10.10 -16.49
N ASP A 57 -2.34 9.26 -15.52
CA ASP A 57 -1.54 9.05 -14.31
C ASP A 57 -0.49 7.95 -14.55
N PRO A 58 0.82 8.28 -14.54
CA PRO A 58 1.90 7.30 -14.64
C PRO A 58 1.82 6.15 -13.62
N GLN A 59 1.21 6.36 -12.46
CA GLN A 59 1.09 5.32 -11.42
C GLN A 59 0.42 4.04 -11.95
N LEU A 60 -0.55 4.17 -12.86
CA LEU A 60 -1.25 3.02 -13.45
C LEU A 60 -0.33 2.15 -14.31
N LEU A 61 0.69 2.73 -14.93
CA LEU A 61 1.70 1.99 -15.69
C LEU A 61 2.61 1.20 -14.75
N PHE A 62 2.99 1.79 -13.61
CA PHE A 62 3.85 1.13 -12.63
C PHE A 62 3.12 0.05 -11.84
N LEU A 63 1.85 0.25 -11.53
CA LEU A 63 1.02 -0.79 -10.91
C LEU A 63 0.86 -1.99 -11.87
N LEU A 64 0.65 -1.75 -13.16
CA LEU A 64 0.65 -2.81 -14.17
C LEU A 64 2.00 -3.55 -14.22
N MET A 65 3.11 -2.81 -14.25
CA MET A 65 4.45 -3.38 -14.21
C MET A 65 4.64 -4.26 -12.96
N ALA A 66 4.24 -3.76 -11.79
CA ALA A 66 4.30 -4.49 -10.53
C ALA A 66 3.45 -5.77 -10.55
N GLN A 67 2.26 -5.77 -11.17
CA GLN A 67 1.47 -7.00 -11.32
C GLN A 67 2.21 -8.08 -12.13
N TYR A 68 2.83 -7.71 -13.26
CA TYR A 68 3.65 -8.65 -14.03
C TYR A 68 4.86 -9.16 -13.24
N SER A 69 5.53 -8.28 -12.49
CA SER A 69 6.66 -8.66 -11.62
C SER A 69 6.23 -9.62 -10.51
N ASN A 70 5.10 -9.37 -9.85
CA ASN A 70 4.60 -10.20 -8.76
C ASN A 70 4.19 -11.60 -9.24
N LEU A 71 3.60 -11.68 -10.44
CA LEU A 71 3.19 -12.96 -11.03
C LEU A 71 4.34 -13.73 -11.70
N ASN A 72 5.57 -13.21 -11.65
CA ASN A 72 6.74 -13.74 -12.38
C ASN A 72 6.52 -13.84 -13.90
N LEU A 73 5.75 -12.90 -14.46
CA LEU A 73 5.41 -12.79 -15.88
C LEU A 73 6.16 -11.63 -16.54
N GLN A 74 7.41 -11.37 -16.14
CA GLN A 74 8.15 -10.18 -16.59
C GLN A 74 8.42 -10.18 -18.10
N GLY A 75 8.62 -11.36 -18.70
CA GLY A 75 8.75 -11.48 -20.16
C GLY A 75 7.49 -11.03 -20.90
N GLU A 76 6.34 -11.58 -20.52
CA GLU A 76 5.03 -11.20 -21.07
C GLU A 76 4.72 -9.72 -20.82
N GLY A 77 5.03 -9.21 -19.64
CA GLY A 77 4.84 -7.80 -19.31
C GLY A 77 5.71 -6.86 -20.16
N ALA A 78 6.97 -7.22 -20.41
CA ALA A 78 7.84 -6.46 -21.29
C ALA A 78 7.31 -6.44 -22.74
N GLU A 79 6.82 -7.57 -23.24
CA GLU A 79 6.18 -7.65 -24.56
C GLU A 79 4.89 -6.82 -24.63
N PHE A 80 4.05 -6.91 -23.59
CA PHE A 80 2.81 -6.14 -23.50
C PHE A 80 3.09 -4.63 -23.52
N LEU A 81 4.02 -4.14 -22.68
CA LEU A 81 4.36 -2.72 -22.62
C LEU A 81 5.02 -2.24 -23.91
N ALA A 82 5.88 -3.04 -24.54
CA ALA A 82 6.48 -2.71 -25.83
C ALA A 82 5.43 -2.64 -26.95
N ALA A 83 4.42 -3.52 -26.94
CA ALA A 83 3.32 -3.49 -27.89
C ALA A 83 2.45 -2.22 -27.70
N ARG A 84 2.09 -1.89 -26.45
CA ARG A 84 1.35 -0.65 -26.14
C ARG A 84 2.15 0.60 -26.50
N PHE A 85 3.45 0.61 -26.21
CA PHE A 85 4.34 1.70 -26.62
C PHE A 85 4.29 1.92 -28.12
N LYS A 86 4.46 0.86 -28.93
CA LYS A 86 4.42 0.95 -30.41
C LYS A 86 3.05 1.41 -30.92
N GLU A 87 1.97 0.91 -30.33
CA GLU A 87 0.61 1.28 -30.69
C GLU A 87 0.31 2.75 -30.40
N PHE A 88 0.83 3.26 -29.28
CA PHE A 88 0.55 4.61 -28.82
C PHE A 88 1.57 5.64 -29.23
N GLU A 89 2.76 5.23 -29.69
CA GLU A 89 3.93 6.08 -29.96
C GLU A 89 3.61 7.41 -30.67
N PRO A 90 2.78 7.45 -31.74
CA PRO A 90 2.47 8.71 -32.42
C PRO A 90 1.76 9.76 -31.55
N ARG A 91 1.15 9.33 -30.45
CA ARG A 91 0.36 10.13 -29.51
C ARG A 91 1.07 10.38 -28.18
N LEU A 92 2.22 9.73 -27.94
CA LEU A 92 2.94 9.86 -26.68
C LEU A 92 3.82 11.11 -26.67
N THR A 93 3.79 11.83 -25.56
CA THR A 93 4.81 12.83 -25.23
C THR A 93 6.14 12.14 -24.96
N ASP A 94 7.26 12.87 -25.04
CA ASP A 94 8.58 12.30 -24.73
C ASP A 94 8.68 11.83 -23.27
N THR A 95 8.02 12.53 -22.33
CA THR A 95 7.81 12.06 -20.97
C THR A 95 7.13 10.69 -20.96
N GLN A 96 5.99 10.51 -21.64
CA GLN A 96 5.31 9.22 -21.65
C GLN A 96 6.14 8.13 -22.33
N LYS A 97 6.83 8.44 -23.43
CA LYS A 97 7.75 7.50 -24.09
C LYS A 97 8.85 7.03 -23.13
N SER A 98 9.44 7.95 -22.37
CA SER A 98 10.47 7.61 -21.36
C SER A 98 9.93 6.65 -20.30
N LEU A 99 8.69 6.84 -19.84
CA LEU A 99 8.05 5.98 -18.85
C LEU A 99 7.82 4.55 -19.37
N TYR A 100 7.29 4.42 -20.60
CA TYR A 100 7.11 3.11 -21.24
C TYR A 100 8.43 2.37 -21.42
N LEU A 101 9.47 3.06 -21.90
CA LEU A 101 10.79 2.48 -22.10
C LEU A 101 11.43 2.05 -20.78
N SER A 102 11.38 2.89 -19.73
CA SER A 102 11.91 2.53 -18.41
C SER A 102 11.16 1.36 -17.78
N ALA A 103 9.83 1.36 -17.80
CA ALA A 103 9.03 0.26 -17.24
C ALA A 103 9.30 -1.06 -17.99
N THR A 104 9.38 -1.01 -19.33
CA THR A 104 9.75 -2.17 -20.15
C THR A 104 11.16 -2.66 -19.80
N ALA A 105 12.12 -1.75 -19.63
CA ALA A 105 13.49 -2.10 -19.30
C ALA A 105 13.63 -2.76 -17.91
N VAL A 106 12.85 -2.33 -16.92
CA VAL A 106 12.81 -2.97 -15.59
C VAL A 106 12.33 -4.41 -15.71
N LEU A 107 11.21 -4.66 -16.40
CA LEU A 107 10.71 -6.02 -16.62
C LEU A 107 11.71 -6.87 -17.39
N ARG A 108 12.34 -6.29 -18.42
CA ARG A 108 13.40 -6.98 -19.17
C ARG A 108 14.56 -7.37 -18.27
N ALA A 109 15.04 -6.45 -17.43
CA ALA A 109 16.14 -6.70 -16.50
C ALA A 109 15.81 -7.83 -15.51
N GLN A 110 14.59 -7.84 -14.96
CA GLN A 110 14.12 -8.91 -14.07
C GLN A 110 14.01 -10.26 -14.80
N HIS A 111 13.65 -10.26 -16.08
CA HIS A 111 13.55 -11.47 -16.91
C HIS A 111 14.90 -12.01 -17.40
N ALA A 112 15.98 -11.22 -17.35
CA ALA A 112 17.26 -11.53 -18.01
C ALA A 112 17.89 -12.89 -17.62
N SER A 113 17.64 -13.36 -16.39
CA SER A 113 18.11 -14.67 -15.90
C SER A 113 17.45 -15.86 -16.61
N SER A 114 16.25 -15.67 -17.16
CA SER A 114 15.50 -16.67 -17.93
C SER A 114 15.88 -16.68 -19.41
N VAL A 115 16.59 -15.66 -19.90
CA VAL A 115 17.09 -15.59 -21.28
C VAL A 115 18.25 -16.58 -21.47
N PRO A 116 18.28 -17.37 -22.55
CA PRO A 116 19.38 -18.30 -22.85
C PRO A 116 20.75 -17.61 -22.81
N LEU A 117 21.75 -18.29 -22.24
CA LEU A 117 23.07 -17.71 -21.96
C LEU A 117 23.73 -17.05 -23.20
N LEU A 118 23.58 -17.67 -24.37
CA LEU A 118 24.16 -17.16 -25.64
C LEU A 118 23.53 -15.84 -26.11
N GLN A 119 22.29 -15.55 -25.72
CA GLN A 119 21.56 -14.34 -26.11
C GLN A 119 21.55 -13.28 -24.99
N ARG A 120 21.87 -13.68 -23.75
CA ARG A 120 21.72 -12.86 -22.55
C ARG A 120 22.52 -11.57 -22.60
N ILE A 121 23.75 -11.59 -23.11
CA ILE A 121 24.60 -10.38 -23.18
C ILE A 121 23.97 -9.34 -24.11
N GLY A 122 23.55 -9.74 -25.31
CA GLY A 122 22.87 -8.84 -26.25
C GLY A 122 21.57 -8.30 -25.67
N TYR A 123 20.77 -9.18 -25.06
CA TYR A 123 19.53 -8.80 -24.40
C TYR A 123 19.71 -7.76 -23.27
N VAL A 124 20.77 -7.90 -22.46
CA VAL A 124 21.13 -6.91 -21.42
C VAL A 124 21.60 -5.60 -22.05
N ASN A 125 22.44 -5.64 -23.09
CA ASN A 125 22.88 -4.43 -23.79
C ASN A 125 21.72 -3.65 -24.41
N ASP A 126 20.74 -4.34 -25.02
CA ASP A 126 19.52 -3.72 -25.54
C ASP A 126 18.71 -3.04 -24.43
N THR A 127 18.67 -3.67 -23.24
CA THR A 127 17.99 -3.13 -22.06
C THR A 127 18.70 -1.88 -21.54
N ILE A 128 20.03 -1.85 -21.53
CA ILE A 128 20.83 -0.65 -21.19
C ILE A 128 20.57 0.47 -22.19
N ALA A 129 20.55 0.16 -23.49
CA ALA A 129 20.27 1.14 -24.54
C ALA A 129 18.86 1.72 -24.43
N MET A 130 17.88 0.89 -24.06
CA MET A 130 16.50 1.31 -23.78
C MET A 130 16.44 2.32 -22.63
N LEU A 131 17.15 2.06 -21.52
CA LEU A 131 17.25 2.99 -20.39
C LEU A 131 17.92 4.31 -20.80
N ALA A 132 19.02 4.26 -21.54
CA ALA A 132 19.69 5.46 -22.04
C ALA A 132 18.78 6.31 -22.95
N ARG A 133 17.94 5.66 -23.78
CA ARG A 133 16.95 6.36 -24.59
C ARG A 133 15.84 6.99 -23.74
N ALA A 134 15.37 6.30 -22.71
CA ALA A 134 14.40 6.85 -21.77
C ALA A 134 14.94 8.09 -21.04
N GLU A 135 16.18 8.02 -20.56
CA GLU A 135 16.91 9.13 -19.93
C GLU A 135 17.04 10.33 -20.88
N GLN A 136 17.38 10.09 -22.15
CA GLN A 136 17.46 11.15 -23.16
C GLN A 136 16.10 11.83 -23.38
N LEU A 137 15.01 11.06 -23.47
CA LEU A 137 13.65 11.57 -23.70
C LEU A 137 13.12 12.34 -22.49
N SER A 138 13.51 11.95 -21.27
CA SER A 138 13.12 12.65 -20.04
C SER A 138 14.01 13.87 -19.74
N GLY A 139 15.10 14.07 -20.50
CA GLY A 139 16.14 15.05 -20.21
C GLY A 139 16.84 14.83 -18.87
N GLY A 140 16.78 13.61 -18.32
CA GLY A 140 17.26 13.28 -16.98
C GLY A 140 16.52 14.02 -15.85
N GLN A 141 15.32 14.56 -16.09
CA GLN A 141 14.59 15.38 -15.11
C GLN A 141 13.44 14.64 -14.40
N LEU A 142 13.13 13.41 -14.82
CA LEU A 142 12.04 12.62 -14.27
C LEU A 142 12.56 11.64 -13.22
N PHE A 143 12.13 11.83 -11.97
CA PHE A 143 12.56 11.02 -10.84
C PHE A 143 12.38 9.53 -11.07
N VAL A 144 11.19 9.11 -11.49
CA VAL A 144 10.86 7.68 -11.64
C VAL A 144 11.67 7.02 -12.76
N VAL A 145 12.03 7.77 -13.82
CA VAL A 145 12.92 7.29 -14.90
C VAL A 145 14.34 7.08 -14.39
N ASN A 146 14.91 8.09 -13.71
CA ASN A 146 16.25 8.01 -13.14
C ASN A 146 16.33 6.93 -12.06
N TRP A 147 15.29 6.79 -11.25
CA TRP A 147 15.18 5.74 -10.24
C TRP A 147 15.21 4.35 -10.88
N MET A 148 14.39 4.09 -11.90
CA MET A 148 14.35 2.78 -12.58
C MET A 148 15.69 2.46 -13.24
N ALA A 149 16.28 3.44 -13.93
CA ALA A 149 17.56 3.27 -14.59
C ALA A 149 18.68 3.01 -13.57
N GLY A 150 18.75 3.80 -12.50
CA GLY A 150 19.74 3.66 -11.44
C GLY A 150 19.65 2.33 -10.71
N VAL A 151 18.43 1.91 -10.34
CA VAL A 151 18.17 0.60 -9.71
C VAL A 151 18.64 -0.53 -10.62
N VAL A 152 18.19 -0.56 -11.89
CA VAL A 152 18.59 -1.62 -12.84
C VAL A 152 20.11 -1.62 -13.06
N ARG A 153 20.71 -0.46 -13.33
CA ARG A 153 22.15 -0.34 -13.61
C ARG A 153 23.02 -0.74 -12.43
N SER A 154 22.57 -0.50 -11.20
CA SER A 154 23.31 -0.87 -9.98
C SER A 154 23.37 -2.39 -9.73
N GLU A 155 22.43 -3.15 -10.30
CA GLU A 155 22.36 -4.61 -10.18
C GLU A 155 23.15 -5.34 -11.28
N LEU A 156 23.64 -4.61 -12.29
CA LEU A 156 24.36 -5.22 -13.41
C LEU A 156 25.78 -5.64 -13.01
N PRO A 157 26.26 -6.80 -13.50
CA PRO A 157 27.65 -7.21 -13.31
C PRO A 157 28.65 -6.20 -13.88
N GLY A 158 29.83 -6.10 -13.26
CA GLY A 158 30.84 -5.09 -13.60
C GLY A 158 31.31 -5.08 -15.06
N ILE A 159 31.15 -6.19 -15.80
CA ILE A 159 31.47 -6.28 -17.24
C ILE A 159 30.67 -5.28 -18.10
N PHE A 160 29.51 -4.81 -17.65
CA PHE A 160 28.68 -3.84 -18.38
C PHE A 160 29.06 -2.37 -18.07
N GLY A 161 29.93 -2.12 -17.09
CA GLY A 161 30.45 -0.78 -16.80
C GLY A 161 29.42 0.25 -16.32
N GLN A 162 28.27 -0.20 -15.79
CA GLN A 162 27.13 0.69 -15.48
C GLN A 162 27.16 1.32 -14.08
N SER A 163 28.07 0.92 -13.20
CA SER A 163 28.07 1.35 -11.78
C SER A 163 28.17 2.87 -11.58
N LYS A 164 28.95 3.59 -12.41
CA LYS A 164 29.06 5.05 -12.32
C LYS A 164 27.79 5.77 -12.75
N ALA A 165 27.14 5.28 -13.81
CA ALA A 165 25.87 5.82 -14.28
C ALA A 165 24.76 5.60 -13.24
N ALA A 166 24.72 4.39 -12.66
CA ALA A 166 23.80 4.07 -11.57
C ALA A 166 23.97 5.02 -10.37
N GLU A 167 25.21 5.25 -9.94
CA GLU A 167 25.49 6.17 -8.83
C GLU A 167 25.05 7.60 -9.13
N ALA A 168 25.29 8.10 -10.35
CA ALA A 168 24.87 9.44 -10.76
C ALA A 168 23.33 9.59 -10.73
N GLU A 169 22.60 8.62 -11.29
CA GLU A 169 21.13 8.65 -11.33
C GLU A 169 20.50 8.55 -9.93
N LEU A 170 21.02 7.67 -9.09
CA LEU A 170 20.53 7.49 -7.72
C LEU A 170 20.87 8.70 -6.85
N THR A 171 22.07 9.29 -7.00
CA THR A 171 22.43 10.53 -6.31
C THR A 171 21.52 11.67 -6.73
N TRP A 172 21.25 11.79 -8.04
CA TRP A 172 20.29 12.77 -8.54
C TRP A 172 18.90 12.59 -7.91
N CYS A 173 18.46 11.34 -7.72
CA CYS A 173 17.18 11.07 -7.04
C CYS A 173 17.18 11.57 -5.59
N LEU A 174 18.27 11.39 -4.84
CA LEU A 174 18.39 11.96 -3.48
C LEU A 174 18.32 13.50 -3.51
N ASP A 175 19.05 14.14 -4.42
CA ASP A 175 19.08 15.60 -4.55
C ASP A 175 17.73 16.17 -5.00
N ASN A 176 16.87 15.33 -5.59
CA ASN A 176 15.54 15.67 -6.08
C ASN A 176 14.43 14.89 -5.35
N ALA A 177 14.64 14.56 -4.07
CA ALA A 177 13.70 13.77 -3.27
C ALA A 177 12.25 14.30 -3.30
N ALA A 178 12.05 15.62 -3.41
CA ALA A 178 10.73 16.24 -3.52
C ALA A 178 9.97 15.90 -4.82
N LYS A 179 10.66 15.37 -5.85
CA LYS A 179 10.05 14.89 -7.11
C LYS A 179 9.66 13.41 -7.06
N ALA A 180 9.94 12.70 -5.96
CA ALA A 180 9.52 11.33 -5.79
C ALA A 180 7.98 11.25 -5.71
N PRO A 181 7.35 10.16 -6.21
CA PRO A 181 5.92 9.95 -6.02
C PRO A 181 5.53 9.98 -4.54
N ASP A 182 6.37 9.37 -3.70
CA ASP A 182 6.31 9.42 -2.25
C ASP A 182 7.70 9.10 -1.67
N SER A 183 7.85 9.25 -0.37
CA SER A 183 9.13 9.06 0.32
C SER A 183 9.63 7.62 0.25
N GLY A 184 8.75 6.62 0.16
CA GLY A 184 9.09 5.20 0.09
C GLY A 184 10.06 4.85 -1.02
N TRP A 185 10.06 5.59 -2.13
CA TRP A 185 10.98 5.38 -3.25
C TRP A 185 12.45 5.61 -2.89
N LEU A 186 12.74 6.47 -1.91
CA LEU A 186 14.10 6.79 -1.46
C LEU A 186 14.75 5.62 -0.70
N ARG A 187 13.95 4.68 -0.19
CA ARG A 187 14.44 3.44 0.44
C ARG A 187 15.36 2.68 -0.51
N GLU A 188 14.88 2.50 -1.73
CA GLU A 188 15.63 1.82 -2.80
C GLU A 188 16.83 2.64 -3.24
N VAL A 189 16.69 3.97 -3.34
CA VAL A 189 17.82 4.84 -3.68
C VAL A 189 18.96 4.67 -2.69
N HIS A 190 18.68 4.73 -1.39
CA HIS A 190 19.67 4.51 -0.35
C HIS A 190 20.23 3.09 -0.37
N TYR A 191 19.40 2.06 -0.48
CA TYR A 191 19.86 0.66 -0.54
C TYR A 191 20.86 0.44 -1.70
N HIS A 192 20.54 0.92 -2.90
CA HIS A 192 21.39 0.72 -4.07
C HIS A 192 22.67 1.56 -4.04
N LEU A 193 22.63 2.80 -3.52
CA LEU A 193 23.86 3.58 -3.28
C LEU A 193 24.76 2.91 -2.25
N GLY A 194 24.18 2.33 -1.20
CA GLY A 194 24.91 1.58 -0.19
C GLY A 194 25.57 0.32 -0.76
N LYS A 195 24.89 -0.41 -1.65
CA LYS A 195 25.49 -1.53 -2.38
C LYS A 195 26.67 -1.12 -3.26
N LEU A 196 26.54 -0.01 -3.97
CA LEU A 196 27.62 0.52 -4.81
C LEU A 196 28.83 0.93 -3.96
N ALA A 197 28.61 1.55 -2.80
CA ALA A 197 29.66 1.85 -1.83
C ALA A 197 30.33 0.58 -1.29
N LEU A 198 29.54 -0.43 -0.92
CA LEU A 198 30.04 -1.72 -0.44
C LEU A 198 30.92 -2.42 -1.49
N ALA A 199 30.50 -2.40 -2.76
CA ALA A 199 31.26 -2.98 -3.87
C ALA A 199 32.61 -2.30 -4.10
N ARG A 200 32.76 -1.03 -3.70
CA ARG A 200 34.03 -0.29 -3.72
C ARG A 200 34.86 -0.45 -2.44
N GLY A 201 34.35 -1.17 -1.45
CA GLY A 201 35.00 -1.35 -0.14
C GLY A 201 34.76 -0.22 0.86
N ASP A 202 33.87 0.74 0.55
CA ASP A 202 33.50 1.82 1.47
C ASP A 202 32.37 1.38 2.40
N ARG A 203 32.76 0.68 3.47
CA ARG A 203 31.81 0.12 4.45
C ARG A 203 31.05 1.18 5.24
N ALA A 204 31.69 2.29 5.57
CA ALA A 204 31.08 3.36 6.37
C ALA A 204 29.91 4.01 5.61
N THR A 205 30.13 4.36 4.34
CA THR A 205 29.07 4.90 3.48
C THR A 205 27.98 3.86 3.21
N ALA A 206 28.35 2.58 3.03
CA ALA A 206 27.39 1.51 2.84
C ALA A 206 26.45 1.34 4.07
N GLU A 207 27.00 1.28 5.27
CA GLU A 207 26.24 1.16 6.52
C GLU A 207 25.33 2.37 6.76
N ALA A 208 25.82 3.60 6.52
CA ALA A 208 25.03 4.81 6.64
C ALA A 208 23.83 4.83 5.66
N HIS A 209 24.03 4.33 4.44
CA HIS A 209 22.95 4.20 3.47
C HIS A 209 21.97 3.07 3.83
N LEU A 210 22.46 1.95 4.34
CA LEU A 210 21.60 0.86 4.81
C LEU A 210 20.67 1.35 5.93
N GLU A 211 21.20 2.08 6.92
CA GLU A 211 20.39 2.67 7.99
C GLU A 211 19.31 3.61 7.44
N LYS A 212 19.66 4.52 6.51
CA LYS A 212 18.70 5.44 5.88
C LYS A 212 17.64 4.73 5.05
N SER A 213 17.97 3.60 4.44
CA SER A 213 16.99 2.80 3.71
C SER A 213 15.94 2.18 4.62
N GLY A 214 16.21 2.02 5.92
CA GLY A 214 15.33 1.31 6.84
C GLY A 214 15.27 -0.21 6.62
N TYR A 215 16.15 -0.77 5.77
CA TYR A 215 16.40 -2.21 5.72
C TYR A 215 17.36 -2.62 6.85
N THR A 216 17.18 -3.83 7.37
CA THR A 216 18.01 -4.37 8.47
C THR A 216 19.33 -4.95 8.01
N ASP A 217 19.39 -5.45 6.77
CA ASP A 217 20.56 -6.08 6.18
C ASP A 217 20.54 -6.00 4.64
N TRP A 218 21.59 -6.52 4.01
CA TRP A 218 21.72 -6.58 2.56
C TRP A 218 20.92 -7.72 1.91
N ASN A 219 20.31 -8.62 2.69
CA ASN A 219 19.52 -9.76 2.22
C ASN A 219 18.04 -9.37 2.02
N ARG A 220 17.80 -8.75 0.88
CA ARG A 220 16.53 -8.16 0.50
C ARG A 220 15.89 -8.90 -0.67
N PRO A 221 14.93 -9.82 -0.44
CA PRO A 221 14.31 -10.58 -1.52
C PRO A 221 13.19 -9.82 -2.27
N VAL A 222 12.84 -8.60 -1.83
CA VAL A 222 11.72 -7.80 -2.35
C VAL A 222 12.05 -6.31 -2.44
N THR A 223 11.35 -5.62 -3.34
CA THR A 223 11.38 -4.16 -3.52
C THR A 223 10.27 -3.48 -2.74
N MET A 224 10.67 -2.64 -1.79
CA MET A 224 9.72 -1.83 -1.02
C MET A 224 9.86 -0.37 -1.45
N ASN A 225 8.93 0.09 -2.28
CA ASN A 225 8.78 1.48 -2.69
C ASN A 225 7.49 2.11 -2.10
N THR A 226 7.09 1.63 -0.92
CA THR A 226 5.87 2.07 -0.23
C THR A 226 6.18 3.17 0.79
N PRO A 227 5.29 4.17 0.95
CA PRO A 227 5.38 5.13 2.05
C PRO A 227 4.96 4.53 3.40
N PHE A 228 4.40 3.32 3.42
CA PHE A 228 3.97 2.64 4.63
C PHE A 228 5.16 2.26 5.50
N THR A 229 4.98 2.46 6.80
CA THR A 229 5.98 2.06 7.80
C THR A 229 5.31 1.38 8.97
N GLU A 230 6.04 0.46 9.59
CA GLU A 230 5.62 -0.28 10.77
C GLU A 230 6.76 -0.28 11.77
N ASN A 231 6.44 0.18 12.98
CA ASN A 231 7.38 0.19 14.07
C ASN A 231 6.64 -0.20 15.35
N ALA A 232 7.15 -1.21 16.06
CA ALA A 232 6.56 -1.65 17.32
C ALA A 232 6.41 -0.51 18.35
N ALA A 233 7.28 0.51 18.31
CA ALA A 233 7.22 1.64 19.23
C ALA A 233 6.10 2.63 18.86
N THR A 234 5.89 2.91 17.58
CA THR A 234 5.01 4.01 17.11
C THR A 234 3.77 3.54 16.36
N GLY A 235 3.65 2.26 16.07
CA GLY A 235 2.62 1.67 15.22
C GLY A 235 2.86 1.88 13.73
N PHE A 236 1.80 1.69 12.96
CA PHE A 236 1.76 1.87 11.51
C PHE A 236 1.59 3.36 11.14
N THR A 237 2.18 3.76 10.01
CA THR A 237 1.94 5.09 9.39
C THR A 237 1.79 4.95 7.88
N PHE A 238 0.87 5.70 7.28
CA PHE A 238 0.66 5.70 5.83
C PHE A 238 1.70 6.50 5.04
N ALA A 239 2.33 7.49 5.68
CA ALA A 239 3.22 8.42 5.02
C ALA A 239 4.27 8.98 5.99
N SER A 240 5.29 9.63 5.44
CA SER A 240 6.28 10.35 6.26
C SER A 240 5.69 11.60 6.90
N ARG A 241 6.25 11.96 8.06
CA ARG A 241 5.84 13.14 8.83
C ARG A 241 5.90 14.41 7.99
N ARG A 242 4.77 15.11 7.90
CA ARG A 242 4.66 16.40 7.22
C ARG A 242 3.59 17.25 7.88
N ILE A 243 3.83 18.55 7.97
CA ILE A 243 2.81 19.56 8.28
C ILE A 243 2.60 20.39 7.02
N SER A 244 1.37 20.46 6.54
CA SER A 244 0.99 21.18 5.32
C SER A 244 -0.13 22.17 5.60
N GLU A 245 -0.06 23.33 4.94
CA GLU A 245 -1.13 24.32 4.96
C GLU A 245 -2.08 24.05 3.78
N ILE A 246 -3.25 23.51 4.05
CA ILE A 246 -4.29 23.27 3.03
C ILE A 246 -4.88 24.61 2.59
N VAL A 247 -5.20 25.45 3.58
CA VAL A 247 -5.53 26.86 3.37
C VAL A 247 -4.46 27.66 4.11
N PRO A 248 -3.69 28.53 3.41
CA PRO A 248 -2.57 29.27 4.00
C PRO A 248 -2.95 30.02 5.29
N GLY A 249 -2.15 29.83 6.33
CA GLY A 249 -2.33 30.42 7.67
C GLY A 249 -3.58 29.95 8.42
N ARG A 250 -4.31 28.96 7.88
CA ARG A 250 -5.70 28.73 8.25
C ARG A 250 -6.04 27.29 8.58
N VAL A 251 -5.78 26.36 7.66
CA VAL A 251 -6.08 24.93 7.83
C VAL A 251 -4.78 24.17 7.69
N TYR A 252 -4.37 23.51 8.76
CA TYR A 252 -3.17 22.70 8.85
C TYR A 252 -3.53 21.22 8.83
N ALA A 253 -2.87 20.45 7.98
CA ALA A 253 -2.92 18.99 7.95
C ALA A 253 -1.59 18.43 8.45
N LEU A 254 -1.65 17.51 9.41
CA LEU A 254 -0.49 16.82 9.95
C LEU A 254 -0.58 15.35 9.55
N THR A 255 0.29 14.97 8.63
CA THR A 255 0.35 13.63 8.02
C THR A 255 1.52 12.85 8.61
N GLY A 256 1.37 11.53 8.78
CA GLY A 256 2.49 10.62 9.11
C GLY A 256 2.99 10.68 10.55
N PHE A 257 2.26 11.34 11.45
CA PHE A 257 2.55 11.31 12.89
C PHE A 257 2.11 9.98 13.53
N GLU A 258 1.07 9.36 12.97
CA GLU A 258 0.50 8.08 13.36
C GLU A 258 -0.42 7.54 12.25
N PHE A 259 -1.41 6.70 12.60
CA PHE A 259 -2.38 6.11 11.69
C PHE A 259 -3.36 7.16 11.11
N THR A 260 -3.93 8.03 11.95
CA THR A 260 -4.84 9.11 11.55
C THR A 260 -4.11 10.42 11.21
N GLU A 261 -4.69 11.21 10.31
CA GLU A 261 -4.31 12.59 10.05
C GLU A 261 -4.95 13.53 11.07
N TYR A 262 -4.15 14.46 11.61
CA TYR A 262 -4.69 15.54 12.42
C TYR A 262 -4.93 16.77 11.57
N TYR A 263 -6.06 17.44 11.84
CA TYR A 263 -6.29 18.77 11.28
C TYR A 263 -6.47 19.81 12.37
N PHE A 264 -5.93 20.99 12.14
CA PHE A 264 -6.12 22.14 13.01
C PHE A 264 -6.50 23.37 12.19
N VAL A 265 -7.48 24.12 12.68
CA VAL A 265 -8.05 25.26 11.99
C VAL A 265 -8.03 26.48 12.89
N VAL A 266 -7.34 27.53 12.43
CA VAL A 266 -7.35 28.85 13.06
C VAL A 266 -8.71 29.50 12.77
N SER A 267 -9.33 30.16 13.74
CA SER A 267 -10.66 30.77 13.60
C SER A 267 -10.67 32.09 12.81
N ASP A 268 -11.83 32.53 12.28
CA ASP A 268 -11.96 33.73 11.39
C ASP A 268 -11.40 35.00 12.05
N ASP A 269 -11.55 35.13 13.36
CA ASP A 269 -11.00 36.23 14.14
C ASP A 269 -9.52 36.05 14.55
N GLY A 270 -8.92 34.89 14.26
CA GLY A 270 -7.54 34.53 14.59
C GLY A 270 -7.28 34.26 16.07
N ARG A 271 -8.32 34.13 16.90
CA ARG A 271 -8.20 34.06 18.38
C ARG A 271 -8.39 32.67 18.96
N GLU A 272 -8.89 31.72 18.17
CA GLU A 272 -9.17 30.36 18.59
C GLU A 272 -8.61 29.35 17.59
N LEU A 273 -8.23 28.17 18.09
CA LEU A 273 -7.88 27.01 17.30
C LEU A 273 -8.92 25.93 17.55
N PHE A 274 -9.32 25.18 16.52
CA PHE A 274 -10.06 23.94 16.69
C PHE A 274 -9.41 22.79 15.94
N GLY A 275 -9.50 21.60 16.51
CA GLY A 275 -8.96 20.36 15.96
C GLY A 275 -10.04 19.50 15.31
N ILE A 276 -9.64 18.64 14.39
CA ILE A 276 -10.44 17.54 13.86
C ILE A 276 -9.73 16.25 14.24
N ASP A 277 -10.48 15.37 14.90
CA ASP A 277 -10.03 14.11 15.49
C ASP A 277 -8.92 14.25 16.55
N ALA A 278 -8.69 13.17 17.29
CA ALA A 278 -7.77 13.11 18.42
C ALA A 278 -6.67 12.05 18.26
N GLY A 279 -6.68 11.26 17.20
CA GLY A 279 -5.69 10.21 16.93
C GLY A 279 -5.87 8.97 17.80
N THR A 280 -4.91 8.06 17.70
CA THR A 280 -4.87 6.72 18.32
C THR A 280 -4.38 6.73 19.75
N ARG A 281 -3.42 7.61 20.07
CA ARG A 281 -2.71 7.59 21.36
C ARG A 281 -2.44 8.98 21.92
N PRO A 282 -2.46 9.16 23.25
CA PRO A 282 -2.16 10.45 23.87
C PRO A 282 -0.74 10.97 23.57
N ASP A 283 0.25 10.08 23.44
CA ASP A 283 1.62 10.48 23.17
C ASP A 283 1.84 10.90 21.70
N SER A 284 1.14 10.27 20.76
CA SER A 284 1.12 10.70 19.37
C SER A 284 0.41 12.05 19.20
N ALA A 285 -0.76 12.22 19.83
CA ALA A 285 -1.50 13.48 19.87
C ALA A 285 -0.63 14.63 20.40
N LYS A 286 0.12 14.37 21.47
CA LYS A 286 1.12 15.30 21.99
C LYS A 286 2.18 15.63 20.95
N GLY A 287 2.79 14.62 20.34
CA GLY A 287 3.84 14.81 19.35
C GLY A 287 3.39 15.63 18.14
N ALA A 288 2.19 15.35 17.62
CA ALA A 288 1.59 16.10 16.51
C ALA A 288 1.32 17.57 16.90
N TYR A 289 0.62 17.80 18.02
CA TYR A 289 0.27 19.15 18.44
C TYR A 289 1.50 20.00 18.81
N GLU A 290 2.49 19.43 19.50
CA GLU A 290 3.74 20.13 19.80
C GLU A 290 4.56 20.44 18.55
N ALA A 291 4.59 19.55 17.56
CA ALA A 291 5.24 19.81 16.27
C ALA A 291 4.58 20.98 15.53
N LEU A 292 3.25 21.02 15.49
CA LEU A 292 2.52 22.15 14.91
C LEU A 292 2.85 23.47 15.60
N ARG A 293 2.83 23.49 16.95
CA ARG A 293 3.17 24.68 17.74
C ARG A 293 4.62 25.14 17.57
N ALA A 294 5.54 24.21 17.31
CA ALA A 294 6.93 24.55 17.04
C ALA A 294 7.12 25.15 15.64
N GLN A 295 6.37 24.65 14.64
CA GLN A 295 6.47 25.10 13.26
C GLN A 295 5.70 26.41 12.99
N VAL A 296 4.53 26.58 13.62
CA VAL A 296 3.64 27.73 13.40
C VAL A 296 3.63 28.61 14.64
N LEU A 297 4.33 29.75 14.54
CA LEU A 297 4.43 30.70 15.64
C LEU A 297 3.10 31.43 15.87
N GLY A 298 2.74 31.59 17.14
CA GLY A 298 1.58 32.40 17.53
C GLY A 298 0.22 31.72 17.35
N LEU A 299 0.16 30.38 17.28
CA LEU A 299 -1.12 29.67 17.26
C LEU A 299 -2.02 30.07 18.45
N PRO A 300 -3.30 30.36 18.20
CA PRO A 300 -4.25 30.65 19.27
C PRO A 300 -4.54 29.42 20.13
N PRO A 301 -5.16 29.60 21.32
CA PRO A 301 -5.52 28.49 22.18
C PRO A 301 -6.52 27.52 21.52
N LEU A 302 -6.29 26.22 21.68
CA LEU A 302 -7.23 25.15 21.26
C LEU A 302 -8.49 25.19 22.12
N ARG A 303 -9.65 25.41 21.50
CA ARG A 303 -10.95 25.57 22.17
C ARG A 303 -11.94 24.44 21.92
N ALA A 304 -11.84 23.80 20.76
CA ALA A 304 -12.74 22.71 20.38
C ALA A 304 -11.99 21.62 19.62
N ILE A 305 -12.48 20.39 19.72
CA ILE A 305 -12.10 19.27 18.88
C ILE A 305 -13.39 18.63 18.38
N PHE A 306 -13.50 18.45 17.07
CA PHE A 306 -14.62 17.77 16.43
C PHE A 306 -14.18 16.37 16.04
N ILE A 307 -14.92 15.38 16.48
CA ILE A 307 -14.68 13.97 16.16
C ILE A 307 -15.55 13.60 14.96
N THR A 308 -14.90 13.12 13.90
CA THR A 308 -15.57 12.68 12.68
C THR A 308 -16.36 11.39 12.92
N HIS A 309 -15.82 10.46 13.71
CA HIS A 309 -16.48 9.23 14.16
C HIS A 309 -15.68 8.58 15.31
N SER A 310 -16.26 7.61 16.01
CA SER A 310 -15.71 7.13 17.29
C SER A 310 -14.85 5.88 17.21
N HIS A 311 -14.06 5.72 16.14
CA HIS A 311 -13.04 4.67 16.05
C HIS A 311 -11.80 4.98 16.87
N TRP A 312 -11.05 3.91 17.18
CA TRP A 312 -9.91 3.89 18.08
C TRP A 312 -8.81 4.91 17.72
N ASP A 313 -8.58 5.10 16.44
CA ASP A 313 -7.64 6.01 15.80
C ASP A 313 -8.14 7.44 15.67
N HIS A 314 -9.41 7.71 15.96
CA HIS A 314 -9.98 9.07 15.94
C HIS A 314 -10.20 9.61 17.35
N VAL A 315 -10.42 8.75 18.34
CA VAL A 315 -10.68 9.18 19.72
C VAL A 315 -9.57 8.85 20.72
N GLY A 316 -8.71 7.87 20.45
CA GLY A 316 -7.73 7.34 21.41
C GLY A 316 -6.75 8.36 22.01
N GLY A 317 -6.46 9.47 21.34
CA GLY A 317 -5.60 10.54 21.88
C GLY A 317 -6.32 11.61 22.72
N HIS A 318 -7.64 11.49 22.95
CA HIS A 318 -8.44 12.54 23.58
C HIS A 318 -7.94 12.98 24.97
N SER A 319 -7.38 12.05 25.75
CA SER A 319 -6.94 12.32 27.12
C SER A 319 -5.79 13.33 27.20
N TYR A 320 -4.91 13.37 26.17
CA TYR A 320 -3.88 14.40 26.06
C TYR A 320 -4.50 15.78 25.96
N PHE A 321 -5.42 15.97 25.00
CA PHE A 321 -6.05 17.26 24.76
C PHE A 321 -6.91 17.71 25.96
N ARG A 322 -7.56 16.79 26.68
CA ARG A 322 -8.28 17.12 27.93
C ARG A 322 -7.37 17.64 29.04
N GLY A 323 -6.08 17.29 29.00
CA GLY A 323 -5.07 17.81 29.93
C GLY A 323 -4.57 19.22 29.61
N LEU A 324 -4.95 19.80 28.46
CA LEU A 324 -4.54 21.15 28.07
C LEU A 324 -5.29 22.23 28.88
N ASN A 325 -4.66 23.41 28.97
CA ASN A 325 -5.26 24.61 29.54
C ASN A 325 -5.15 25.77 28.51
N PRO A 326 -6.26 26.33 28.02
CA PRO A 326 -7.65 25.95 28.31
C PRO A 326 -8.01 24.54 27.83
N ARG A 327 -8.94 23.89 28.54
CA ARG A 327 -9.46 22.57 28.14
C ARG A 327 -10.40 22.72 26.93
N PRO A 328 -10.13 22.04 25.79
CA PRO A 328 -11.01 22.09 24.64
C PRO A 328 -12.29 21.28 24.88
N ARG A 329 -13.39 21.67 24.21
CA ARG A 329 -14.65 20.92 24.17
C ARG A 329 -14.65 19.92 23.04
N PHE A 330 -15.06 18.70 23.29
CA PHE A 330 -15.23 17.65 22.28
C PHE A 330 -16.66 17.61 21.75
N TYR A 331 -16.81 17.59 20.43
CA TYR A 331 -18.07 17.42 19.72
C TYR A 331 -18.04 16.08 19.00
N ALA A 332 -19.07 15.24 19.15
CA ALA A 332 -19.19 13.98 18.44
C ALA A 332 -20.67 13.65 18.18
N ARG A 333 -20.92 12.59 17.39
CA ARG A 333 -22.28 12.10 17.16
C ARG A 333 -22.93 11.58 18.44
N ASN A 334 -24.26 11.65 18.49
CA ASN A 334 -25.01 11.25 19.69
C ASN A 334 -25.07 9.73 19.91
N ASN A 335 -24.77 8.93 18.88
CA ASN A 335 -24.70 7.47 18.93
C ASN A 335 -23.26 6.93 19.09
N TYR A 336 -22.30 7.77 19.51
CA TYR A 336 -20.89 7.41 19.66
C TYR A 336 -20.63 6.16 20.53
N GLU A 337 -21.47 5.92 21.54
CA GLU A 337 -21.31 4.79 22.47
C GLU A 337 -21.48 3.43 21.78
N GLU A 338 -22.30 3.35 20.74
CA GLU A 338 -22.50 2.11 19.97
C GLU A 338 -21.21 1.69 19.27
N GLU A 339 -20.47 2.66 18.73
CA GLU A 339 -19.23 2.40 18.02
C GLU A 339 -18.08 2.03 18.97
N ILE A 340 -17.93 2.76 20.07
CA ILE A 340 -16.96 2.41 21.14
C ILE A 340 -17.23 1.00 21.68
N ALA A 341 -18.50 0.61 21.79
CA ALA A 341 -18.86 -0.73 22.21
C ALA A 341 -18.39 -1.78 21.20
N ARG A 342 -18.59 -1.59 19.88
CA ARG A 342 -18.11 -2.52 18.83
C ARG A 342 -16.60 -2.67 18.86
N GLU A 343 -15.87 -1.56 18.89
CA GLU A 343 -14.41 -1.51 18.98
C GLU A 343 -13.86 -2.27 20.18
N SER A 344 -14.58 -2.21 21.30
CA SER A 344 -14.17 -2.84 22.56
C SER A 344 -14.16 -4.38 22.52
N PHE A 345 -14.76 -5.01 21.51
CA PHE A 345 -14.80 -6.46 21.34
C PHE A 345 -13.74 -7.01 20.36
N VAL A 346 -13.05 -6.16 19.58
CA VAL A 346 -12.42 -6.58 18.32
C VAL A 346 -11.03 -5.96 18.09
N ALA A 347 -10.12 -6.10 19.04
CA ALA A 347 -8.69 -6.08 18.70
C ALA A 347 -8.20 -7.53 18.65
N PRO A 348 -8.18 -8.20 17.48
CA PRO A 348 -7.57 -9.52 17.37
C PRO A 348 -6.16 -9.49 17.95
N ALA A 349 -5.78 -10.52 18.71
CA ALA A 349 -4.38 -10.75 19.10
C ALA A 349 -3.41 -10.84 17.89
N VAL A 350 -3.95 -10.87 16.67
CA VAL A 350 -3.21 -10.79 15.40
C VAL A 350 -2.63 -9.39 15.14
N PHE A 351 -3.25 -8.33 15.65
CA PHE A 351 -2.73 -6.96 15.58
C PHE A 351 -1.96 -6.67 16.86
N ASP A 352 -0.69 -7.05 16.83
CA ASP A 352 0.27 -6.79 17.90
C ASP A 352 0.76 -5.32 17.82
N LYS A 353 1.67 -4.93 18.71
CA LYS A 353 2.30 -3.61 18.81
C LYS A 353 2.82 -3.00 17.49
N TYR A 354 3.01 -3.78 16.43
CA TYR A 354 3.41 -3.29 15.10
C TYR A 354 2.33 -2.44 14.43
N PHE A 355 1.06 -2.75 14.68
CA PHE A 355 -0.07 -1.98 14.15
C PHE A 355 -0.34 -0.75 15.02
N PHE A 356 -0.63 -0.98 16.31
CA PHE A 356 -1.08 0.08 17.21
C PHE A 356 0.02 0.87 17.91
N GLY A 357 1.25 0.37 17.95
CA GLY A 357 2.33 0.87 18.82
C GLY A 357 2.23 0.35 20.25
N GLU A 358 3.38 0.17 20.90
CA GLU A 358 3.49 -0.45 22.23
C GLU A 358 2.76 0.29 23.37
N ARG A 359 2.42 1.56 23.15
CA ARG A 359 1.73 2.43 24.12
C ARG A 359 0.22 2.53 23.89
N PHE A 360 -0.30 1.83 22.89
CA PHE A 360 -1.73 1.77 22.68
C PHE A 360 -2.42 1.02 23.81
N HIS A 361 -3.51 1.58 24.30
CA HIS A 361 -4.37 0.97 25.30
C HIS A 361 -5.81 1.26 24.95
N ILE A 362 -6.61 0.19 24.82
CA ILE A 362 -8.04 0.29 24.49
C ILE A 362 -8.83 1.13 25.50
N GLU A 363 -8.36 1.25 26.74
CA GLU A 363 -8.97 2.12 27.76
C GLU A 363 -8.94 3.61 27.38
N HIS A 364 -8.00 4.04 26.53
CA HIS A 364 -8.02 5.39 25.99
C HIS A 364 -9.23 5.61 25.07
N VAL A 365 -9.64 4.59 24.32
CA VAL A 365 -10.84 4.61 23.47
C VAL A 365 -12.09 4.56 24.34
N ARG A 366 -12.18 3.57 25.25
CA ARG A 366 -13.34 3.35 26.14
C ARG A 366 -13.66 4.53 27.05
N SER A 367 -12.65 5.32 27.40
CA SER A 367 -12.82 6.49 28.27
C SER A 367 -13.27 7.76 27.53
N PHE A 368 -13.37 7.72 26.20
CA PHE A 368 -13.84 8.86 25.41
C PHE A 368 -15.31 9.18 25.72
N LYS A 369 -15.61 10.47 25.93
CA LYS A 369 -16.97 11.01 26.05
C LYS A 369 -17.03 12.41 25.46
N PRO A 370 -17.91 12.70 24.49
CA PRO A 370 -18.04 14.06 23.98
C PRO A 370 -18.60 15.01 25.06
N ASP A 371 -18.22 16.29 24.99
CA ASP A 371 -18.79 17.34 25.82
C ASP A 371 -20.08 17.91 25.18
N VAL A 372 -20.26 17.70 23.86
CA VAL A 372 -21.46 18.03 23.09
C VAL A 372 -21.75 16.93 22.09
N THR A 373 -23.00 16.47 22.07
CA THR A 373 -23.47 15.48 21.09
C THR A 373 -24.24 16.14 19.94
N VAL A 374 -24.11 15.56 18.75
CA VAL A 374 -24.73 16.06 17.51
C VAL A 374 -25.70 15.01 16.96
N ALA A 375 -26.99 15.27 17.07
CA ALA A 375 -28.04 14.35 16.61
C ALA A 375 -28.54 14.65 15.18
N ALA A 376 -28.50 15.92 14.76
CA ALA A 376 -28.98 16.40 13.47
C ALA A 376 -28.00 17.44 12.90
N ARG A 377 -28.19 17.85 11.63
CA ARG A 377 -27.39 18.91 11.00
C ARG A 377 -27.40 20.15 11.90
N THR A 378 -26.22 20.56 12.35
CA THR A 378 -26.06 21.61 13.36
C THR A 378 -25.07 22.64 12.86
N GLU A 379 -25.46 23.90 12.89
CA GLU A 379 -24.56 25.02 12.64
C GLU A 379 -24.08 25.60 13.96
N LEU A 380 -22.79 25.92 14.05
CA LEU A 380 -22.22 26.66 15.17
C LEU A 380 -21.08 27.57 14.73
N LYS A 381 -20.58 28.39 15.67
CA LYS A 381 -19.43 29.26 15.45
C LYS A 381 -18.33 29.05 16.47
N VAL A 382 -17.08 29.01 16.01
CA VAL A 382 -15.85 28.98 16.83
C VAL A 382 -14.92 30.10 16.36
N GLY A 383 -14.62 31.07 17.24
CA GLY A 383 -13.88 32.30 16.89
C GLY A 383 -14.35 32.98 15.59
N GLY A 384 -15.68 33.07 15.40
CA GLY A 384 -16.29 33.66 14.19
C GLY A 384 -16.47 32.71 13.00
N THR A 385 -15.74 31.60 12.94
CA THR A 385 -15.82 30.60 11.86
C THR A 385 -17.15 29.87 11.88
N ARG A 386 -17.91 29.90 10.79
CA ARG A 386 -19.13 29.08 10.62
C ARG A 386 -18.75 27.63 10.34
N ILE A 387 -19.26 26.72 11.17
CA ILE A 387 -19.02 25.27 11.07
C ILE A 387 -20.38 24.58 10.95
N GLU A 388 -20.52 23.73 9.94
CA GLU A 388 -21.68 22.85 9.80
C GLU A 388 -21.29 21.41 10.13
N LEU A 389 -22.01 20.82 11.08
CA LEU A 389 -21.84 19.43 11.50
C LEU A 389 -22.98 18.63 10.87
N ILE A 390 -22.66 17.70 9.97
CA ILE A 390 -23.63 16.97 9.15
C ILE A 390 -23.53 15.48 9.46
N PRO A 391 -24.45 14.94 10.28
CA PRO A 391 -24.54 13.51 10.52
C PRO A 391 -24.72 12.69 9.24
N ILE A 392 -23.98 11.60 9.13
CA ILE A 392 -24.21 10.55 8.12
C ILE A 392 -24.56 9.24 8.83
N GLN A 393 -25.19 8.32 8.11
CA GLN A 393 -25.74 7.07 8.68
C GLN A 393 -24.89 5.83 8.36
N GLY A 394 -23.72 6.03 7.76
CA GLY A 394 -22.91 4.94 7.27
C GLY A 394 -21.73 5.41 6.43
N GLY A 395 -21.21 4.48 5.62
CA GLY A 395 -19.81 4.52 5.23
C GLY A 395 -19.06 3.45 6.01
N GLU A 396 -18.01 3.87 6.69
CA GLU A 396 -17.29 3.04 7.64
C GLU A 396 -18.08 2.80 8.93
N THR A 397 -18.52 3.86 9.62
CA THR A 397 -19.22 3.77 10.90
C THR A 397 -20.63 4.32 10.87
N SER A 398 -21.43 3.90 11.85
CA SER A 398 -22.80 4.40 12.04
C SER A 398 -22.87 5.78 12.68
N ASP A 399 -21.77 6.25 13.27
CA ASP A 399 -21.64 7.53 13.96
C ASP A 399 -20.75 8.52 13.19
N GLY A 400 -20.74 8.42 11.86
CA GLY A 400 -20.04 9.36 10.99
C GLY A 400 -20.59 10.80 11.06
N LEU A 401 -19.69 11.77 10.96
CA LEU A 401 -19.95 13.20 10.99
C LEU A 401 -19.07 13.94 9.98
N LEU A 402 -19.69 14.56 8.99
CA LEU A 402 -19.00 15.51 8.11
C LEU A 402 -18.92 16.87 8.82
N ILE A 403 -17.76 17.52 8.76
CA ILE A 403 -17.50 18.81 9.38
C ILE A 403 -17.14 19.79 8.26
N TYR A 404 -18.06 20.68 7.93
CA TYR A 404 -17.95 21.57 6.78
C TYR A 404 -17.71 23.03 7.18
N LEU A 405 -16.70 23.64 6.55
CA LEU A 405 -16.34 25.04 6.65
C LEU A 405 -16.67 25.74 5.32
N PRO A 406 -17.92 26.19 5.13
CA PRO A 406 -18.41 26.65 3.83
C PRO A 406 -17.66 27.87 3.30
N HIS A 407 -17.24 28.79 4.16
CA HIS A 407 -16.50 29.98 3.73
C HIS A 407 -15.09 29.63 3.21
N GLN A 408 -14.45 28.61 3.78
CA GLN A 408 -13.14 28.12 3.33
C GLN A 408 -13.25 27.06 2.23
N GLY A 409 -14.46 26.55 1.94
CA GLY A 409 -14.66 25.45 1.01
C GLY A 409 -13.99 24.14 1.47
N VAL A 410 -13.79 23.95 2.78
CA VAL A 410 -13.11 22.77 3.33
C VAL A 410 -14.11 21.87 4.02
N MET A 411 -14.14 20.59 3.68
CA MET A 411 -14.92 19.58 4.38
C MET A 411 -14.00 18.48 4.91
N PHE A 412 -14.06 18.24 6.22
CA PHE A 412 -13.47 17.07 6.84
C PHE A 412 -14.52 15.96 6.87
N VAL A 413 -14.18 14.81 6.31
CA VAL A 413 -15.15 13.74 6.04
C VAL A 413 -14.87 12.45 6.79
N GLY A 414 -13.85 12.45 7.67
CA GLY A 414 -13.36 11.26 8.33
C GLY A 414 -13.15 10.16 7.30
N ASP A 415 -13.69 8.99 7.61
CA ASP A 415 -13.47 7.78 6.81
C ASP A 415 -14.78 7.23 6.25
N PHE A 416 -15.75 8.11 5.95
CA PHE A 416 -17.02 7.72 5.33
C PHE A 416 -16.85 6.87 4.06
N ILE A 417 -15.75 7.08 3.33
CA ILE A 417 -15.31 6.26 2.20
C ILE A 417 -14.02 5.51 2.57
N MET A 418 -14.20 4.48 3.38
CA MET A 418 -13.18 3.48 3.65
C MET A 418 -13.39 2.30 2.70
N PRO A 419 -12.37 1.86 1.92
CA PRO A 419 -12.51 0.74 0.99
C PRO A 419 -13.09 -0.53 1.60
N TYR A 420 -12.70 -0.80 2.84
CA TYR A 420 -13.09 -1.95 3.66
C TYR A 420 -14.54 -1.88 4.18
N LEU A 421 -15.21 -0.73 3.97
CA LEU A 421 -16.54 -0.43 4.49
C LEU A 421 -16.61 -0.77 5.99
N GLY A 422 -15.83 -0.08 6.81
CA GLY A 422 -15.57 -0.48 8.20
C GLY A 422 -14.12 -0.93 8.40
N ALA A 423 -13.66 -1.00 9.65
CA ALA A 423 -12.47 -1.76 9.99
C ALA A 423 -12.66 -3.22 9.53
N PRO A 424 -11.69 -3.81 8.80
CA PRO A 424 -11.88 -5.11 8.14
C PRO A 424 -12.03 -6.30 9.11
N PHE A 425 -11.83 -6.08 10.41
CA PHE A 425 -11.99 -7.07 11.46
C PHE A 425 -13.26 -6.87 12.30
N VAL A 426 -13.95 -5.73 12.17
CA VAL A 426 -15.19 -5.42 12.86
C VAL A 426 -16.38 -5.65 11.91
N GLU A 427 -17.44 -6.26 12.42
CA GLU A 427 -18.70 -6.43 11.69
C GLU A 427 -19.49 -5.11 11.70
N GLU A 428 -18.98 -4.13 10.97
CA GLU A 428 -19.58 -2.80 10.81
C GLU A 428 -19.71 -2.43 9.31
N GLY A 429 -19.82 -1.14 9.00
CA GLY A 429 -19.93 -0.67 7.63
C GLY A 429 -21.34 -0.69 7.08
N ASN A 430 -21.68 0.36 6.34
CA ASN A 430 -22.96 0.46 5.66
C ASN A 430 -22.75 1.02 4.25
N PHE A 431 -22.82 0.12 3.27
CA PHE A 431 -22.62 0.45 1.86
C PHE A 431 -23.66 1.44 1.33
N GLN A 432 -24.94 1.34 1.73
CA GLN A 432 -25.94 2.31 1.30
C GLN A 432 -25.64 3.69 1.92
N GLY A 433 -25.25 3.72 3.20
CA GLY A 433 -24.81 4.94 3.87
C GLY A 433 -23.60 5.59 3.21
N LEU A 434 -22.66 4.81 2.67
CA LEU A 434 -21.57 5.34 1.84
C LEU A 434 -22.11 6.06 0.59
N LEU A 435 -23.02 5.42 -0.15
CA LEU A 435 -23.59 6.00 -1.37
C LEU A 435 -24.39 7.26 -1.08
N ASP A 436 -25.10 7.30 0.05
CA ASP A 436 -25.88 8.46 0.49
C ASP A 436 -24.95 9.61 0.95
N ALA A 437 -23.86 9.28 1.66
CA ALA A 437 -22.85 10.26 2.05
C ALA A 437 -22.12 10.86 0.83
N ILE A 438 -21.87 10.09 -0.23
CA ILE A 438 -21.38 10.63 -1.50
C ILE A 438 -22.32 11.72 -2.04
N ASP A 439 -23.65 11.50 -2.02
CA ASP A 439 -24.60 12.52 -2.50
C ASP A 439 -24.50 13.82 -1.70
N ILE A 440 -24.34 13.71 -0.38
CA ILE A 440 -24.19 14.88 0.49
C ILE A 440 -22.90 15.64 0.12
N VAL A 441 -21.76 14.95 0.06
CA VAL A 441 -20.47 15.59 -0.26
C VAL A 441 -20.50 16.23 -1.65
N VAL A 442 -21.06 15.54 -2.64
CA VAL A 442 -21.20 16.06 -4.02
C VAL A 442 -22.13 17.27 -4.08
N ALA A 443 -23.23 17.27 -3.31
CA ALA A 443 -24.18 18.38 -3.28
C ALA A 443 -23.58 19.65 -2.63
N GLU A 444 -22.80 19.48 -1.55
CA GLU A 444 -22.12 20.60 -0.89
C GLU A 444 -20.89 21.09 -1.70
N ASN A 445 -20.31 20.21 -2.53
CA ASN A 445 -19.22 20.52 -3.46
C ASN A 445 -18.05 21.31 -2.85
N PRO A 446 -17.41 20.82 -1.76
CA PRO A 446 -16.26 21.49 -1.15
C PRO A 446 -15.07 21.56 -2.12
N GLN A 447 -14.28 22.63 -2.00
CA GLN A 447 -13.03 22.79 -2.73
C GLN A 447 -11.94 21.83 -2.23
N HIS A 448 -11.90 21.58 -0.91
CA HIS A 448 -10.96 20.67 -0.27
C HIS A 448 -11.72 19.59 0.48
N LEU A 449 -11.43 18.34 0.14
CA LEU A 449 -11.97 17.16 0.81
C LEU A 449 -10.84 16.48 1.59
N LEU A 450 -10.98 16.44 2.92
CA LEU A 450 -9.93 15.98 3.83
C LEU A 450 -10.44 14.79 4.66
N HIS A 451 -9.75 13.66 4.55
CA HIS A 451 -10.17 12.38 5.14
C HIS A 451 -9.40 12.09 6.43
N GLY A 452 -9.79 11.04 7.15
CA GLY A 452 -9.07 10.59 8.35
C GLY A 452 -7.67 10.06 8.06
N HIS A 453 -7.39 9.62 6.83
CA HIS A 453 -6.10 9.06 6.43
C HIS A 453 -5.58 9.60 5.09
N GLU A 454 -4.26 9.74 4.98
CA GLU A 454 -3.58 10.29 3.78
C GLU A 454 -3.95 9.55 2.48
N PRO A 455 -3.99 8.20 2.43
CA PRO A 455 -4.31 7.53 1.18
C PRO A 455 -5.76 7.79 0.75
N LEU A 456 -6.67 8.03 1.69
CA LEU A 456 -8.05 8.37 1.37
C LEU A 456 -8.12 9.80 0.84
N THR A 457 -7.47 10.75 1.52
CA THR A 457 -7.32 12.13 1.04
C THR A 457 -6.72 12.16 -0.36
N ARG A 458 -5.70 11.33 -0.66
CA ARG A 458 -5.05 11.28 -1.98
C ARG A 458 -5.93 10.68 -3.06
N ASN A 459 -6.58 9.53 -2.79
CA ASN A 459 -7.31 8.76 -3.80
C ASN A 459 -8.74 9.27 -4.02
N PHE A 460 -9.38 9.87 -3.01
CA PHE A 460 -10.78 10.30 -3.06
C PHE A 460 -10.93 11.83 -2.94
N ASN A 461 -9.94 12.59 -3.41
CA ASN A 461 -9.76 14.03 -3.16
C ASN A 461 -10.81 15.01 -3.74
N SER A 462 -11.77 14.56 -4.55
CA SER A 462 -12.68 15.48 -5.25
C SER A 462 -14.09 14.93 -5.41
N THR A 463 -15.06 15.84 -5.42
CA THR A 463 -16.47 15.54 -5.67
C THR A 463 -16.70 14.95 -7.06
N ALA A 464 -15.88 15.32 -8.05
CA ALA A 464 -15.94 14.73 -9.39
C ALA A 464 -15.59 13.24 -9.38
N ILE A 465 -14.54 12.83 -8.66
CA ILE A 465 -14.19 11.42 -8.47
C ILE A 465 -15.35 10.70 -7.78
N LEU A 466 -15.88 11.23 -6.68
CA LEU A 466 -16.96 10.58 -5.92
C LEU A 466 -18.25 10.45 -6.74
N ALA A 467 -18.64 11.49 -7.48
CA ALA A 467 -19.84 11.49 -8.32
C ALA A 467 -19.76 10.41 -9.42
N GLN A 468 -18.57 10.16 -9.96
CA GLN A 468 -18.35 9.10 -10.94
C GLN A 468 -18.18 7.72 -10.29
N LEU A 469 -17.58 7.63 -9.11
CA LEU A 469 -17.37 6.37 -8.41
C LEU A 469 -18.70 5.73 -8.00
N LYS A 470 -19.65 6.55 -7.56
CA LYS A 470 -20.96 6.09 -7.10
C LYS A 470 -21.69 5.16 -8.08
N PRO A 471 -21.94 5.52 -9.36
CA PRO A 471 -22.60 4.62 -10.30
C PRO A 471 -21.81 3.33 -10.56
N ASP A 472 -20.48 3.38 -10.55
CA ASP A 472 -19.62 2.20 -10.71
C ASP A 472 -19.76 1.23 -9.51
N LEU A 473 -19.84 1.77 -8.29
CA LEU A 473 -20.10 1.01 -7.07
C LEU A 473 -21.53 0.43 -7.05
N VAL A 474 -22.52 1.18 -7.53
CA VAL A 474 -23.91 0.68 -7.69
C VAL A 474 -23.96 -0.48 -8.67
N TRP A 475 -23.23 -0.38 -9.79
CA TRP A 475 -23.12 -1.47 -10.76
C TRP A 475 -22.45 -2.70 -10.14
N LEU A 476 -21.33 -2.51 -9.41
CA LEU A 476 -20.62 -3.58 -8.72
C LEU A 476 -21.54 -4.31 -7.73
N ARG A 477 -22.32 -3.58 -6.93
CA ARG A 477 -23.33 -4.16 -6.04
C ARG A 477 -24.32 -5.04 -6.79
N GLY A 478 -24.81 -4.57 -7.94
CA GLY A 478 -25.73 -5.34 -8.77
C GLY A 478 -25.11 -6.66 -9.27
N GLN A 479 -23.84 -6.64 -9.68
CA GLN A 479 -23.13 -7.85 -10.11
C GLN A 479 -22.92 -8.85 -8.96
N VAL A 480 -22.45 -8.36 -7.81
CA VAL A 480 -22.19 -9.18 -6.62
C VAL A 480 -23.48 -9.84 -6.12
N LEU A 481 -24.56 -9.07 -5.95
CA LEU A 481 -25.85 -9.62 -5.50
C LEU A 481 -26.42 -10.63 -6.51
N SER A 482 -26.23 -10.40 -7.80
CA SER A 482 -26.64 -11.35 -8.83
C SER A 482 -25.83 -12.65 -8.76
N ALA A 483 -24.53 -12.59 -8.47
CA ALA A 483 -23.68 -13.76 -8.30
C ALA A 483 -24.03 -14.55 -7.03
N ILE A 484 -24.29 -13.85 -5.92
CA ILE A 484 -24.80 -14.46 -4.68
C ILE A 484 -26.13 -15.17 -4.93
N GLY A 485 -27.05 -14.53 -5.67
CA GLY A 485 -28.33 -15.15 -6.05
C GLY A 485 -28.19 -16.41 -6.91
N ARG A 486 -27.05 -16.61 -7.59
CA ARG A 486 -26.71 -17.83 -8.33
C ARG A 486 -25.96 -18.87 -7.47
N GLY A 487 -25.65 -18.55 -6.22
CA GLY A 487 -24.87 -19.41 -5.32
C GLY A 487 -23.37 -19.46 -5.65
N GLU A 488 -22.83 -18.42 -6.31
CA GLU A 488 -21.39 -18.35 -6.59
C GLU A 488 -20.58 -18.12 -5.31
N GLU A 489 -19.44 -18.79 -5.21
CA GLU A 489 -18.50 -18.63 -4.09
C GLU A 489 -17.87 -17.24 -4.11
N ARG A 490 -17.57 -16.69 -2.92
CA ARG A 490 -16.89 -15.39 -2.79
C ARG A 490 -15.64 -15.30 -3.68
N GLY A 491 -14.79 -16.33 -3.62
CA GLY A 491 -13.58 -16.41 -4.42
C GLY A 491 -13.83 -16.36 -5.94
N VAL A 492 -14.91 -16.96 -6.43
CA VAL A 492 -15.29 -16.91 -7.85
C VAL A 492 -15.66 -15.49 -8.27
N ILE A 493 -16.36 -14.74 -7.40
CA ILE A 493 -16.74 -13.34 -7.66
C ILE A 493 -15.51 -12.44 -7.77
N HIS A 494 -14.52 -12.61 -6.89
CA HIS A 494 -13.23 -11.90 -7.01
C HIS A 494 -12.52 -12.21 -8.33
N GLN A 495 -12.53 -13.48 -8.75
CA GLN A 495 -11.89 -13.93 -9.98
C GLN A 495 -12.62 -13.49 -11.25
N ALA A 496 -13.87 -13.04 -11.16
CA ALA A 496 -14.65 -12.58 -12.31
C ALA A 496 -14.14 -11.27 -12.94
N ASN A 497 -13.16 -10.59 -12.31
CA ASN A 497 -12.60 -9.32 -12.76
C ASN A 497 -13.69 -8.31 -13.15
N LEU A 498 -14.57 -7.99 -12.21
CA LEU A 498 -15.70 -7.10 -12.45
C LEU A 498 -15.20 -5.68 -12.79
N ILE A 499 -15.50 -5.23 -14.01
CA ILE A 499 -15.18 -3.88 -14.51
C ILE A 499 -16.49 -3.25 -15.04
N PRO A 500 -16.91 -2.08 -14.53
CA PRO A 500 -18.12 -1.42 -15.00
C PRO A 500 -18.00 -1.10 -16.49
N PRO A 501 -19.03 -1.36 -17.32
CA PRO A 501 -18.96 -1.13 -18.77
C PRO A 501 -18.64 0.32 -19.13
N GLY A 502 -19.06 1.28 -18.29
CA GLY A 502 -18.81 2.70 -18.48
C GLY A 502 -17.44 3.18 -17.96
N LEU A 503 -16.73 2.37 -17.16
CA LEU A 503 -15.50 2.79 -16.48
C LEU A 503 -14.46 3.28 -17.48
N ILE A 504 -14.11 2.43 -18.45
CA ILE A 504 -13.05 2.68 -19.45
C ILE A 504 -13.41 3.83 -20.41
N ALA A 505 -14.71 4.06 -20.64
CA ALA A 505 -15.18 5.18 -21.46
C ALA A 505 -15.29 6.49 -20.67
N GLY A 506 -15.20 6.44 -19.33
CA GLY A 506 -15.33 7.56 -18.42
C GLY A 506 -14.02 8.33 -18.21
N GLN A 507 -13.93 9.08 -17.10
CA GLN A 507 -12.70 9.79 -16.72
C GLN A 507 -11.64 8.81 -16.17
N PRO A 508 -10.38 8.89 -16.63
CA PRO A 508 -9.30 8.03 -16.15
C PRO A 508 -8.97 8.13 -14.66
N ASP A 509 -9.28 9.25 -14.02
CA ASP A 509 -8.95 9.50 -12.61
C ASP A 509 -9.71 8.56 -11.66
N ILE A 510 -10.75 7.86 -12.15
CA ILE A 510 -11.52 6.88 -11.39
C ILE A 510 -10.89 5.49 -11.35
N TYR A 511 -9.91 5.20 -12.22
CA TYR A 511 -9.39 3.84 -12.38
C TYR A 511 -8.73 3.31 -11.11
N LEU A 512 -7.95 4.13 -10.41
CA LEU A 512 -7.34 3.71 -9.15
C LEU A 512 -8.36 3.69 -7.99
N PRO A 513 -9.19 4.73 -7.79
CA PRO A 513 -10.26 4.71 -6.78
C PRO A 513 -11.19 3.49 -6.87
N TYR A 514 -11.66 3.15 -8.08
CA TYR A 514 -12.51 1.97 -8.28
C TYR A 514 -11.76 0.68 -7.93
N PHE A 515 -10.52 0.53 -8.41
CA PHE A 515 -9.68 -0.64 -8.12
C PHE A 515 -9.50 -0.87 -6.61
N ILE A 516 -9.19 0.19 -5.87
CA ILE A 516 -8.98 0.13 -4.41
C ILE A 516 -10.26 -0.29 -3.69
N MET A 517 -11.43 0.19 -4.12
CA MET A 517 -12.71 -0.18 -3.50
C MET A 517 -13.16 -1.60 -3.86
N ARG A 518 -12.89 -2.06 -5.08
CA ARG A 518 -13.58 -3.20 -5.72
C ARG A 518 -13.60 -4.45 -4.86
N GLU A 519 -12.43 -4.93 -4.45
CA GLU A 519 -12.31 -6.22 -3.75
C GLU A 519 -13.04 -6.19 -2.41
N HIS A 520 -12.90 -5.09 -1.67
CA HIS A 520 -13.47 -4.97 -0.33
C HIS A 520 -14.98 -4.72 -0.35
N VAL A 521 -15.49 -4.05 -1.38
CA VAL A 521 -16.93 -3.95 -1.63
C VAL A 521 -17.51 -5.32 -1.95
N ILE A 522 -16.82 -6.16 -2.73
CA ILE A 522 -17.21 -7.56 -2.95
C ILE A 522 -17.26 -8.31 -1.62
N ASP A 523 -16.20 -8.24 -0.82
CA ASP A 523 -16.11 -8.90 0.49
C ASP A 523 -17.27 -8.50 1.41
N ARG A 524 -17.48 -7.19 1.61
CA ARG A 524 -18.51 -6.69 2.53
C ARG A 524 -19.92 -7.03 2.06
N LEU A 525 -20.21 -6.86 0.76
CA LEU A 525 -21.52 -7.22 0.23
C LEU A 525 -21.79 -8.71 0.36
N TYR A 526 -20.78 -9.55 0.11
CA TYR A 526 -20.93 -10.99 0.30
C TYR A 526 -21.19 -11.31 1.78
N ASP A 527 -20.39 -10.76 2.69
CA ASP A 527 -20.53 -10.98 4.13
C ASP A 527 -21.91 -10.57 4.67
N GLN A 528 -22.43 -9.42 4.22
CA GLN A 528 -23.73 -8.89 4.66
C GLN A 528 -24.94 -9.58 4.01
N ASN A 529 -24.75 -10.41 2.98
CA ASN A 529 -25.85 -11.04 2.24
C ASN A 529 -25.78 -12.57 2.23
N VAL A 530 -24.67 -13.17 2.69
CA VAL A 530 -24.50 -14.61 2.81
C VAL A 530 -24.41 -14.95 4.29
N GLY A 531 -25.27 -15.86 4.75
CA GLY A 531 -25.23 -16.33 6.13
C GLY A 531 -23.93 -17.05 6.48
N TYR A 532 -23.76 -17.42 7.75
CA TYR A 532 -22.57 -18.13 8.22
C TYR A 532 -22.36 -19.50 7.55
N TRP A 533 -23.37 -20.07 6.88
CA TRP A 533 -23.20 -21.22 5.97
C TRP A 533 -23.10 -20.74 4.52
N GLN A 534 -21.96 -21.02 3.91
CA GLN A 534 -21.64 -20.57 2.56
C GLN A 534 -21.72 -21.72 1.52
N PRO A 535 -21.86 -21.41 0.23
CA PRO A 535 -21.97 -22.42 -0.85
C PRO A 535 -20.76 -23.36 -0.97
N ASP A 536 -19.58 -22.92 -0.53
CA ASP A 536 -18.33 -23.67 -0.55
C ASP A 536 -18.08 -24.49 0.73
N MET A 537 -19.16 -24.79 1.49
CA MET A 537 -19.16 -25.48 2.77
C MET A 537 -18.48 -24.71 3.91
N GLN A 538 -18.05 -23.45 3.70
CA GLN A 538 -17.54 -22.65 4.81
C GLN A 538 -18.62 -22.41 5.87
N GLY A 539 -18.19 -22.56 7.13
CA GLY A 539 -19.01 -22.39 8.32
C GLY A 539 -19.97 -23.53 8.64
N ILE A 540 -20.00 -24.61 7.84
CA ILE A 540 -20.73 -25.84 8.20
C ILE A 540 -19.94 -26.64 9.24
N ASP A 541 -18.69 -26.96 8.93
CA ASP A 541 -17.75 -27.64 9.83
C ASP A 541 -16.57 -26.72 10.17
N HIS A 542 -16.08 -26.78 11.42
CA HIS A 542 -15.03 -25.89 11.93
C HIS A 542 -13.71 -26.63 12.15
N LEU A 543 -13.07 -27.05 11.05
CA LEU A 543 -11.74 -27.68 11.11
C LEU A 543 -10.68 -26.71 11.65
N THR A 544 -9.94 -27.13 12.67
CA THR A 544 -8.86 -26.35 13.26
C THR A 544 -7.61 -26.35 12.37
N SER A 545 -6.64 -25.47 12.67
CA SER A 545 -5.34 -25.53 12.01
C SER A 545 -4.59 -26.85 12.27
N VAL A 546 -4.92 -27.57 13.34
CA VAL A 546 -4.32 -28.89 13.62
C VAL A 546 -4.91 -29.94 12.68
N ASP A 547 -6.24 -29.94 12.50
CA ASP A 547 -6.92 -30.89 11.60
C ASP A 547 -6.45 -30.73 10.15
N ARG A 548 -6.35 -29.48 9.69
CA ARG A 548 -5.80 -29.17 8.36
C ARG A 548 -4.36 -29.63 8.21
N ALA A 549 -3.55 -29.49 9.25
CA ALA A 549 -2.16 -29.96 9.20
C ALA A 549 -2.07 -31.50 9.17
N SER A 550 -2.95 -32.19 9.90
CA SER A 550 -3.03 -33.65 9.91
C SER A 550 -3.40 -34.22 8.54
N LEU A 551 -4.27 -33.55 7.77
CA LEU A 551 -4.55 -33.93 6.37
C LEU A 551 -3.25 -34.07 5.56
N PHE A 552 -2.35 -33.08 5.64
CA PHE A 552 -1.10 -33.09 4.88
C PHE A 552 -0.07 -34.06 5.46
N VAL A 553 0.18 -34.00 6.76
CA VAL A 553 1.32 -34.72 7.36
C VAL A 553 0.96 -36.18 7.67
N ASP A 554 -0.18 -36.41 8.31
CA ASP A 554 -0.52 -37.73 8.87
C ASP A 554 -1.20 -38.62 7.82
N TYR A 555 -2.07 -38.05 6.97
CA TYR A 555 -2.80 -38.80 5.94
C TYR A 555 -2.11 -38.83 4.57
N LEU A 556 -1.53 -37.71 4.13
CA LEU A 556 -0.84 -37.62 2.83
C LEU A 556 0.68 -37.85 2.93
N GLY A 557 1.24 -37.97 4.14
CA GLY A 557 2.66 -38.24 4.35
C GLY A 557 3.59 -37.12 3.86
N VAL A 558 3.11 -35.87 3.83
CA VAL A 558 3.92 -34.72 3.39
C VAL A 558 5.09 -34.50 4.35
N THR A 559 6.30 -34.59 3.82
CA THR A 559 7.54 -34.26 4.53
C THR A 559 7.85 -32.77 4.47
N GLU A 560 8.70 -32.28 5.38
CA GLU A 560 9.23 -30.90 5.36
C GLU A 560 9.77 -30.53 3.97
N SER A 561 10.57 -31.42 3.37
CA SER A 561 11.20 -31.17 2.07
C SER A 561 10.17 -31.05 0.94
N GLN A 562 9.07 -31.80 1.00
CA GLN A 562 7.98 -31.72 0.02
C GLN A 562 7.16 -30.45 0.21
N LEU A 563 6.89 -30.06 1.46
CA LEU A 563 6.23 -28.79 1.77
C LEU A 563 7.03 -27.61 1.21
N VAL A 564 8.33 -27.53 1.51
CA VAL A 564 9.19 -26.43 1.03
C VAL A 564 9.26 -26.40 -0.49
N ARG A 565 9.47 -27.54 -1.15
CA ARG A 565 9.47 -27.58 -2.63
C ARG A 565 8.15 -27.14 -3.24
N ALA A 566 7.01 -27.49 -2.62
CA ALA A 566 5.70 -27.07 -3.09
C ALA A 566 5.52 -25.55 -2.94
N VAL A 567 5.89 -24.99 -1.79
CA VAL A 567 5.87 -23.55 -1.52
C VAL A 567 6.78 -22.79 -2.49
N GLU A 568 8.01 -23.26 -2.70
CA GLU A 568 8.95 -22.66 -3.66
C GLU A 568 8.43 -22.72 -5.10
N HIS A 569 7.76 -23.81 -5.49
CA HIS A 569 7.14 -23.91 -6.82
C HIS A 569 5.97 -22.93 -6.96
N MET A 570 5.10 -22.81 -5.95
CA MET A 570 4.01 -21.82 -5.96
C MET A 570 4.54 -20.39 -6.02
N ALA A 571 5.60 -20.09 -5.25
CA ALA A 571 6.27 -18.79 -5.28
C ALA A 571 6.91 -18.51 -6.65
N ALA A 572 7.53 -19.51 -7.30
CA ALA A 572 8.05 -19.39 -8.66
C ALA A 572 6.93 -19.15 -9.70
N ASP A 573 5.74 -19.70 -9.46
CA ASP A 573 4.53 -19.46 -10.27
C ASP A 573 3.81 -18.14 -9.90
N GLY A 574 4.35 -17.33 -8.98
CA GLY A 574 3.74 -16.07 -8.52
C GLY A 574 2.48 -16.24 -7.65
N LYS A 575 2.21 -17.46 -7.16
CA LYS A 575 1.00 -17.82 -6.40
C LYS A 575 1.22 -17.70 -4.89
N TYR A 576 1.55 -16.51 -4.41
CA TYR A 576 1.94 -16.31 -3.01
C TYR A 576 0.79 -16.52 -2.02
N GLU A 577 -0.45 -16.20 -2.39
CA GLU A 577 -1.65 -16.42 -1.57
C GLU A 577 -1.93 -17.92 -1.39
N LEU A 578 -1.71 -18.72 -2.44
CA LEU A 578 -1.82 -20.17 -2.35
C LEU A 578 -0.68 -20.76 -1.50
N ALA A 579 0.54 -20.25 -1.68
CA ALA A 579 1.69 -20.64 -0.89
C ALA A 579 1.51 -20.32 0.60
N SER A 580 0.96 -19.15 0.93
CA SER A 580 0.67 -18.75 2.31
C SER A 580 -0.44 -19.60 2.93
N SER A 581 -1.49 -19.94 2.16
CA SER A 581 -2.54 -20.86 2.60
C SER A 581 -1.99 -22.25 2.96
N LEU A 582 -1.08 -22.79 2.14
CA LEU A 582 -0.39 -24.05 2.44
C LEU A 582 0.50 -23.95 3.71
N LEU A 583 1.22 -22.85 3.86
CA LEU A 583 2.07 -22.59 5.04
C LEU A 583 1.24 -22.46 6.33
N GLU A 584 0.10 -21.77 6.29
CA GLU A 584 -0.80 -21.64 7.44
C GLU A 584 -1.48 -22.97 7.79
N SER A 585 -1.75 -23.80 6.77
CA SER A 585 -2.38 -25.12 6.97
C SER A 585 -1.43 -26.17 7.54
N ALA A 586 -0.19 -26.26 7.04
CA ALA A 586 0.73 -27.36 7.40
C ALA A 586 2.04 -26.91 8.07
N GLY A 587 2.45 -25.65 7.90
CA GLY A 587 3.78 -25.17 8.31
C GLY A 587 4.05 -25.29 9.82
N LYS A 588 3.01 -25.19 10.67
CA LYS A 588 3.15 -25.33 12.13
C LYS A 588 3.65 -26.71 12.56
N ARG A 589 3.42 -27.78 11.78
CA ARG A 589 3.94 -29.14 12.09
C ARG A 589 5.46 -29.23 11.92
N PHE A 590 6.04 -28.29 11.19
CA PHE A 590 7.48 -28.16 10.97
C PHE A 590 8.02 -26.87 11.63
N ALA A 591 7.39 -26.41 12.70
CA ALA A 591 7.84 -25.23 13.44
C ALA A 591 9.29 -25.42 13.92
N GLY A 592 10.11 -24.37 13.74
CA GLY A 592 11.54 -24.41 14.05
C GLY A 592 12.43 -24.88 12.91
N SER A 593 11.88 -25.41 11.80
CA SER A 593 12.66 -25.68 10.59
C SER A 593 13.18 -24.38 9.96
N PRO A 594 14.51 -24.24 9.75
CA PRO A 594 15.06 -23.10 9.03
C PRO A 594 14.58 -23.01 7.57
N SER A 595 14.34 -24.15 6.92
CA SER A 595 13.94 -24.20 5.52
C SER A 595 12.51 -23.70 5.33
N VAL A 596 11.59 -24.13 6.21
CA VAL A 596 10.20 -23.64 6.27
C VAL A 596 10.17 -22.17 6.67
N GLY A 597 10.99 -21.76 7.64
CA GLY A 597 11.12 -20.35 8.04
C GLY A 597 11.54 -19.45 6.88
N LYS A 598 12.53 -19.86 6.09
CA LYS A 598 12.99 -19.12 4.90
C LYS A 598 11.93 -19.05 3.81
N ALA A 599 11.24 -20.15 3.52
CA ALA A 599 10.16 -20.19 2.54
C ALA A 599 8.99 -19.29 2.97
N LYS A 600 8.60 -19.36 4.26
CA LYS A 600 7.60 -18.49 4.86
C LYS A 600 7.99 -17.01 4.75
N ARG A 601 9.22 -16.67 5.10
CA ARG A 601 9.75 -15.30 4.98
C ARG A 601 9.58 -14.75 3.57
N LEU A 602 10.03 -15.50 2.56
CA LEU A 602 9.94 -15.07 1.15
C LEU A 602 8.48 -14.82 0.72
N VAL A 603 7.59 -15.76 1.02
CA VAL A 603 6.16 -15.66 0.63
C VAL A 603 5.50 -14.43 1.23
N TYR A 604 5.66 -14.19 2.53
CA TYR A 604 5.03 -13.04 3.17
C TYR A 604 5.67 -11.71 2.77
N LEU A 605 7.00 -11.65 2.56
CA LEU A 605 7.63 -10.46 2.00
C LEU A 605 7.08 -10.13 0.60
N LYS A 606 6.84 -11.15 -0.23
CA LYS A 606 6.24 -10.96 -1.57
C LYS A 606 4.79 -10.48 -1.51
N LEU A 607 4.01 -10.97 -0.55
CA LEU A 607 2.65 -10.47 -0.31
C LEU A 607 2.66 -9.03 0.21
N THR A 608 3.59 -8.67 1.10
CA THR A 608 3.78 -7.29 1.56
C THR A 608 4.19 -6.36 0.42
N GLU A 609 5.14 -6.76 -0.45
CA GLU A 609 5.51 -6.03 -1.67
C GLU A 609 4.32 -5.82 -2.61
N LYS A 610 3.50 -6.87 -2.81
CA LYS A 610 2.31 -6.80 -3.69
C LYS A 610 1.31 -5.74 -3.25
N HIS A 611 1.10 -5.57 -1.94
CA HIS A 611 0.02 -4.74 -1.40
C HIS A 611 0.47 -3.37 -0.87
N GLY A 612 1.78 -3.10 -0.82
CA GLY A 612 2.34 -1.88 -0.24
C GLY A 612 1.91 -0.57 -0.88
N ASN A 613 1.16 -0.59 -1.99
CA ASN A 613 0.67 0.63 -2.65
C ASN A 613 -0.85 0.71 -2.78
N THR A 614 -1.59 -0.34 -2.40
CA THR A 614 -3.02 -0.46 -2.70
C THR A 614 -3.87 -0.96 -1.54
N ASP A 615 -3.29 -1.69 -0.58
CA ASP A 615 -4.04 -2.33 0.51
C ASP A 615 -3.21 -2.34 1.81
N PRO A 616 -3.30 -1.28 2.62
CA PRO A 616 -2.58 -1.17 3.89
C PRO A 616 -2.90 -2.28 4.89
N PHE A 617 -4.14 -2.77 4.99
CA PHE A 617 -4.44 -3.83 5.96
C PHE A 617 -3.85 -5.18 5.55
N LYS A 618 -3.88 -5.54 4.26
CA LYS A 618 -3.13 -6.70 3.78
C LYS A 618 -1.64 -6.55 4.02
N PHE A 619 -1.07 -5.38 3.77
CA PHE A 619 0.33 -5.10 4.08
C PHE A 619 0.67 -5.42 5.54
N ILE A 620 -0.13 -4.89 6.49
CA ILE A 620 0.03 -5.08 7.94
C ILE A 620 -0.14 -6.54 8.36
N ILE A 621 -1.17 -7.19 7.83
CA ILE A 621 -1.43 -8.59 8.17
C ILE A 621 -0.28 -9.46 7.66
N TYR A 622 0.24 -9.23 6.45
CA TYR A 622 1.30 -10.04 5.89
C TYR A 622 2.67 -9.80 6.53
N SER A 623 3.04 -8.55 6.84
CA SER A 623 4.28 -8.25 7.56
C SER A 623 4.28 -8.86 8.97
N SER A 624 3.13 -8.81 9.68
CA SER A 624 3.01 -9.36 11.04
C SER A 624 3.25 -10.87 11.12
N ARG A 625 2.98 -11.61 10.04
CA ARG A 625 3.16 -13.07 9.96
C ARG A 625 4.61 -13.52 10.03
N ILE A 626 5.54 -12.62 9.71
CA ILE A 626 6.99 -12.83 9.78
C ILE A 626 7.66 -11.95 10.84
N ARG A 627 6.94 -10.99 11.43
CA ARG A 627 7.43 -10.06 12.45
C ARG A 627 8.64 -9.23 11.98
N GLU A 628 8.70 -8.96 10.68
CA GLU A 628 9.73 -8.09 10.09
C GLU A 628 9.14 -6.70 9.88
N GLN A 629 9.71 -5.73 10.59
CA GLN A 629 9.28 -4.34 10.55
C GLN A 629 9.72 -3.67 9.26
N VAL A 630 8.84 -2.85 8.69
CA VAL A 630 9.20 -1.89 7.65
C VAL A 630 9.47 -0.55 8.32
N LEU A 631 10.69 -0.38 8.82
CA LEU A 631 11.04 0.77 9.64
C LEU A 631 10.91 2.09 8.84
N PRO A 632 10.52 3.20 9.48
CA PRO A 632 10.62 4.52 8.87
C PRO A 632 12.04 4.79 8.38
N MET A 633 12.15 5.42 7.21
CA MET A 633 13.44 5.93 6.76
C MET A 633 13.93 7.01 7.73
N ALA A 634 15.24 7.00 8.03
CA ALA A 634 15.82 8.04 8.84
C ALA A 634 15.72 9.39 8.10
N SER A 635 15.11 10.39 8.73
CA SER A 635 15.14 11.76 8.21
C SER A 635 16.58 12.24 8.15
N GLY A 636 17.01 12.75 6.99
CA GLY A 636 18.25 13.53 6.90
C GLY A 636 18.20 14.66 7.92
N LYS A 637 19.29 14.85 8.66
CA LYS A 637 19.43 15.95 9.63
C LYS A 637 19.28 17.30 8.96
#